data_AF-A0A834BH48-F1
#
_entry.id   AF-A0A834BH48-F1
#
_cell.length_a   1.000
_cell.length_b   1.000
_cell.length_c   1.000
_cell.angle_alpha   90.00
_cell.angle_beta   90.00
_cell.angle_gamma   90.00
#
_symmetry.space_group_name_H-M   'P 1'
#
loop_
_entity.id
_entity.type
_entity.pdbx_description
1 polymer ?
#
loop_
_entity_poly.entity_id
_entity_poly.type
_entity_poly.pdbx_seq_one_letter_code
_entity_poly.pdbx_strand_id
1 'polypeptide(L)'
;MVEALPGRAENGMEVSPSSPKSPEAQSLTFFLVGPSTHYSCTHFLAFPLLPTLSSFLWKELLDSTFSWYHGALVFPLMPSQQDKEDEDEDEEPSGEKAKKKSPEEGNRPPSDLARHDVIKGLLATNLLPRLRYVLEVTCPGPSVVLDILAVLIRLARHSLESATRVLECPRLIETVVREFLPTSWSPIGIGPTPSLHKVPCAAAMKLLRVLASAGRNIASRLLSSFDLRSCLCRFIAEAPQELTLPPEEAEMLNTEAFRLWAVAASYGQGGDLYRELYPVLIGALQVIPKELSFQPPQPLSMQRIASLLTVLTQLTLAASSTTCKPSSDSAKASLLDTPSLVTWTQVSGLQPLVEPCLRQTLKLLPRPEMWSALGPVPTACLLFLDAYYQAWSRQPDLCPEDWLQDTERLSEELLLPLLSQPALGSLWDSLGRCSLLCNPQSCAPAPEALRSLVSLGCTGGCPPLSLAGSASPFPVLTSLLCLFNTLARIHKGLCGQLATVLAAPGLQNYFLQCLAPGAAPPLTAFSAWALRHEYHLQYLALILAQRAATLQPVPATSAALHHGVALALLSRLLPGSEHLAHELLLSCVFRLEFLPERAAGGPEAADFSDQLSLGSSRDPGCGRGVLLAQACQDLPSIRSCYLTHCSLAQPSLKASQALYRGELQQIPALLLPLPKEPLLPTDWPFLPLVHLYHQASDAPSGVPTADAVGTAMRALQWVLVLESWRPQALWAVPPAARLARLMCVFLVDSELFRETPIQGLVAALLARLCQPEVLQKLNLDCPLPGLASFPDLYANFLEHFEAVSFGDHLFGAVVLFPLQRRFSVNLRLTLFGEHVGALRALGLPLTQLPVSLECYTEPPEDNLALLQLYFRALVTSALRPHWCPVLYAVTVAHINSFIFSQDPKSSDEVKAARRSMLQKTWLLADEGLRQHLLHYKLPNSTLPEGFELYPQLPSLRQQYLQRLTSGMPQNGVLETEYSCYG
;
A
#
# COMPACT_ATOMS: atom_id res chain seq x y z
N MET A 1 -30.40 -38.18 -37.32
CA MET A 1 -29.76 -39.44 -37.74
C MET A 1 -29.05 -39.99 -36.51
N VAL A 2 -29.80 -40.69 -35.64
CA VAL A 2 -29.90 -42.18 -35.57
C VAL A 2 -28.70 -42.73 -34.80
N GLU A 3 -28.81 -42.86 -33.47
CA GLU A 3 -29.03 -44.10 -32.68
C GLU A 3 -27.67 -44.59 -32.09
N ALA A 4 -27.51 -45.14 -30.89
CA ALA A 4 -28.42 -45.86 -30.00
C ALA A 4 -27.94 -45.81 -28.52
N LEU A 5 -28.92 -45.85 -27.60
CA LEU A 5 -28.84 -46.42 -26.24
C LEU A 5 -29.36 -47.89 -26.33
N PRO A 6 -28.98 -48.83 -25.42
CA PRO A 6 -29.61 -48.99 -24.08
C PRO A 6 -28.61 -49.53 -23.02
N GLY A 7 -28.84 -49.67 -21.71
CA GLY A 7 -29.97 -49.42 -20.81
C GLY A 7 -29.68 -50.03 -19.41
N ARG A 8 -30.28 -49.40 -18.37
CA ARG A 8 -30.80 -49.91 -17.08
C ARG A 8 -29.92 -50.53 -15.95
N ALA A 9 -30.00 -49.85 -14.80
CA ALA A 9 -30.58 -50.29 -13.50
C ALA A 9 -29.65 -50.55 -12.27
N GLU A 10 -29.80 -49.64 -11.28
CA GLU A 10 -29.94 -49.81 -9.81
C GLU A 10 -29.03 -50.77 -9.01
N ASN A 11 -28.19 -50.21 -8.12
CA ASN A 11 -28.39 -50.23 -6.65
C ASN A 11 -27.18 -49.64 -5.91
N GLY A 12 -27.43 -48.91 -4.81
CA GLY A 12 -26.47 -48.05 -4.14
C GLY A 12 -25.50 -48.71 -3.16
N MET A 13 -24.49 -47.94 -2.77
CA MET A 13 -23.99 -47.83 -1.40
C MET A 13 -23.02 -46.64 -1.32
N GLU A 14 -23.23 -45.77 -0.32
CA GLU A 14 -22.30 -44.71 0.06
C GLU A 14 -20.94 -45.29 0.47
N VAL A 15 -19.86 -44.84 -0.18
CA VAL A 15 -18.52 -44.76 0.45
C VAL A 15 -17.82 -43.53 -0.12
N SER A 16 -17.54 -42.57 0.75
CA SER A 16 -16.72 -41.38 0.51
C SER A 16 -15.30 -41.72 0.01
N PRO A 17 -14.77 -41.10 -1.06
CA PRO A 17 -13.35 -41.11 -1.33
C PRO A 17 -12.68 -39.90 -0.66
N SER A 18 -11.88 -40.19 0.34
CA SER A 18 -10.81 -39.33 0.85
C SER A 18 -10.03 -38.70 -0.30
N SER A 19 -9.82 -37.39 -0.21
CA SER A 19 -8.97 -36.61 -1.12
C SER A 19 -7.54 -37.20 -1.21
N PRO A 20 -6.92 -37.22 -2.40
CA PRO A 20 -5.53 -37.62 -2.52
C PRO A 20 -4.65 -36.52 -1.92
N LYS A 21 -4.01 -36.81 -0.78
CA LYS A 21 -2.92 -36.00 -0.24
C LYS A 21 -1.80 -35.95 -1.29
N SER A 22 -1.32 -34.75 -1.61
CA SER A 22 -0.27 -34.53 -2.59
C SER A 22 1.03 -35.25 -2.17
N PRO A 23 1.69 -35.99 -3.08
CA PRO A 23 2.90 -36.77 -2.76
C PRO A 23 4.15 -35.90 -2.51
N GLU A 24 4.11 -34.61 -2.81
CA GLU A 24 5.26 -33.70 -2.68
C GLU A 24 5.53 -33.25 -1.24
N ALA A 25 4.48 -33.11 -0.40
CA ALA A 25 4.63 -32.71 1.00
C ALA A 25 5.26 -33.81 1.88
N GLN A 26 5.06 -35.08 1.54
CA GLN A 26 5.66 -36.21 2.26
C GLN A 26 7.16 -36.37 1.97
N SER A 27 7.63 -35.96 0.78
CA SER A 27 9.04 -36.07 0.39
C SER A 27 9.95 -35.09 1.14
N LEU A 28 9.45 -33.89 1.47
CA LEU A 28 10.18 -32.89 2.27
C LEU A 28 10.38 -33.32 3.73
N THR A 29 9.47 -34.11 4.28
CA THR A 29 9.52 -34.54 5.71
C THR A 29 10.57 -35.64 5.94
N PHE A 30 10.87 -36.45 4.92
CA PHE A 30 11.83 -37.56 5.02
C PHE A 30 13.31 -37.13 5.00
N PHE A 31 13.63 -35.89 4.61
CA PHE A 31 15.02 -35.42 4.42
C PHE A 31 15.71 -34.86 5.68
N LEU A 32 14.99 -34.74 6.79
CA LEU A 32 15.45 -34.04 8.00
C LEU A 32 15.84 -34.95 9.18
N VAL A 33 15.81 -36.27 9.00
CA VAL A 33 16.21 -37.24 10.04
C VAL A 33 17.63 -37.78 9.74
N GLY A 34 18.52 -37.70 10.73
CA GLY A 34 19.94 -38.08 10.65
C GLY A 34 20.21 -39.58 10.43
N PRO A 35 21.47 -39.96 10.16
CA PRO A 35 21.80 -41.18 9.43
C PRO A 35 21.96 -42.41 10.34
N SER A 36 21.49 -43.55 9.88
CA SER A 36 21.98 -44.84 10.36
C SER A 36 22.25 -45.78 9.18
N THR A 37 23.48 -46.27 9.14
CA THR A 37 24.03 -47.41 8.36
C THR A 37 24.64 -47.13 6.98
N HIS A 38 25.83 -47.70 6.82
CA HIS A 38 26.75 -47.67 5.69
C HIS A 38 26.09 -48.08 4.36
N TYR A 39 26.00 -47.17 3.40
CA TYR A 39 25.87 -47.49 1.97
C TYR A 39 26.67 -46.52 1.10
N SER A 40 27.19 -47.06 0.00
CA SER A 40 28.22 -46.55 -0.91
C SER A 40 28.03 -45.13 -1.46
N CYS A 41 29.14 -44.38 -1.54
CA CYS A 41 29.29 -42.95 -1.89
C CYS A 41 28.75 -42.46 -3.25
N THR A 42 28.21 -43.31 -4.12
CA THR A 42 27.73 -42.88 -5.46
C THR A 42 26.25 -42.45 -5.47
N HIS A 43 25.47 -42.77 -4.43
CA HIS A 43 24.05 -42.40 -4.35
C HIS A 43 23.75 -41.11 -3.55
N PHE A 44 24.77 -40.44 -2.99
CA PHE A 44 24.60 -39.17 -2.25
C PHE A 44 24.30 -37.96 -3.14
N LEU A 45 24.38 -38.10 -4.46
CA LEU A 45 24.34 -36.99 -5.42
C LEU A 45 22.97 -36.72 -6.04
N ALA A 46 21.92 -37.42 -5.64
CA ALA A 46 20.56 -37.03 -5.98
C ALA A 46 19.97 -36.25 -4.80
N PHE A 47 20.19 -34.93 -4.77
CA PHE A 47 19.30 -34.02 -4.06
C PHE A 47 18.12 -33.74 -5.01
N PRO A 48 16.99 -34.45 -4.93
CA PRO A 48 15.82 -34.15 -5.77
C PRO A 48 15.28 -32.72 -5.55
N LEU A 49 15.73 -32.03 -4.48
CA LEU A 49 15.40 -30.64 -4.18
C LEU A 49 16.28 -29.60 -4.90
N LEU A 50 17.46 -29.95 -5.41
CA LEU A 50 18.35 -29.01 -6.11
C LEU A 50 17.69 -28.43 -7.37
N PRO A 51 17.09 -29.24 -8.26
CA PRO A 51 16.39 -28.74 -9.46
C PRO A 51 15.17 -27.87 -9.13
N THR A 52 14.42 -28.20 -8.08
CA THR A 52 13.25 -27.41 -7.65
C THR A 52 13.65 -26.07 -7.02
N LEU A 53 14.79 -26.03 -6.30
CA LEU A 53 15.35 -24.79 -5.76
C LEU A 53 16.04 -23.96 -6.85
N SER A 54 16.59 -24.61 -7.88
CA SER A 54 17.30 -23.97 -9.00
C SER A 54 16.40 -23.56 -10.17
N SER A 55 15.10 -23.91 -10.15
CA SER A 55 14.14 -23.61 -11.22
C SER A 55 14.33 -22.20 -11.79
N PHE A 56 14.62 -22.13 -13.09
CA PHE A 56 15.43 -21.07 -13.71
C PHE A 56 14.67 -19.75 -13.98
N LEU A 57 13.34 -19.71 -13.83
CA LEU A 57 12.48 -18.65 -14.37
C LEU A 57 12.63 -17.25 -13.71
N TRP A 58 13.23 -17.14 -12.53
CA TRP A 58 13.40 -15.86 -11.80
C TRP A 58 14.70 -15.11 -12.12
N LYS A 59 15.68 -15.78 -12.77
CA LYS A 59 17.00 -15.21 -13.02
C LYS A 59 16.98 -14.13 -14.09
N GLU A 60 16.08 -14.21 -15.05
CA GLU A 60 16.07 -13.35 -16.25
C GLU A 60 15.39 -12.00 -16.00
N LEU A 61 14.34 -11.95 -15.17
CA LEU A 61 13.56 -10.72 -14.95
C LEU A 61 14.36 -9.64 -14.21
N LEU A 62 14.92 -9.95 -13.03
CA LEU A 62 15.69 -8.96 -12.26
C LEU A 62 16.96 -8.50 -12.98
N ASP A 63 17.48 -9.34 -13.87
CA ASP A 63 18.66 -9.02 -14.67
C ASP A 63 18.31 -8.13 -15.87
N SER A 64 17.18 -8.41 -16.54
CA SER A 64 16.68 -7.57 -17.65
C SER A 64 16.24 -6.18 -17.17
N THR A 65 15.80 -6.05 -15.92
CA THR A 65 15.35 -4.77 -15.35
C THR A 65 16.43 -4.00 -14.61
N PHE A 66 17.65 -4.53 -14.51
CA PHE A 66 18.73 -3.91 -13.71
C PHE A 66 19.02 -2.45 -14.12
N SER A 67 18.97 -2.17 -15.42
CA SER A 67 19.24 -0.86 -16.01
C SER A 67 18.03 0.07 -16.09
N TRP A 68 16.89 -0.32 -15.52
CA TRP A 68 15.74 0.56 -15.40
C TRP A 68 15.98 1.61 -14.32
N TYR A 69 15.12 2.63 -14.26
CA TYR A 69 15.16 3.64 -13.21
C TYR A 69 15.07 2.95 -11.84
N HIS A 70 16.12 3.08 -11.02
CA HIS A 70 16.25 2.38 -9.74
C HIS A 70 16.00 0.84 -9.79
N GLY A 71 16.32 0.22 -10.93
CA GLY A 71 16.13 -1.22 -11.19
C GLY A 71 17.08 -2.15 -10.41
N ALA A 72 18.21 -1.64 -9.93
CA ALA A 72 19.14 -2.37 -9.06
C ALA A 72 18.59 -2.60 -7.63
N LEU A 73 17.54 -1.87 -7.23
CA LEU A 73 16.89 -2.00 -5.92
C LEU A 73 15.85 -3.13 -5.95
N VAL A 74 15.95 -4.07 -5.03
CA VAL A 74 15.16 -5.31 -5.03
C VAL A 74 14.57 -5.59 -3.65
N PHE A 75 13.32 -6.06 -3.61
CA PHE A 75 12.69 -6.54 -2.38
C PHE A 75 13.21 -7.93 -1.98
N PRO A 76 13.37 -8.22 -0.68
CA PRO A 76 13.78 -9.52 -0.19
C PRO A 76 12.74 -10.58 -0.53
N LEU A 77 13.18 -11.75 -1.00
CA LEU A 77 12.29 -12.84 -1.39
C LEU A 77 11.91 -13.72 -0.20
N MET A 78 11.32 -13.11 0.84
CA MET A 78 10.83 -13.82 2.03
C MET A 78 9.32 -14.10 1.94
N PRO A 79 8.83 -15.25 2.42
CA PRO A 79 7.40 -15.53 2.52
C PRO A 79 6.70 -14.56 3.49
N SER A 80 5.48 -14.14 3.16
CA SER A 80 4.63 -13.30 4.00
C SER A 80 4.20 -14.08 5.26
N GLN A 81 4.58 -13.62 6.45
CA GLN A 81 4.27 -14.26 7.73
C GLN A 81 2.80 -14.09 8.17
N GLN A 82 1.84 -14.01 7.25
CA GLN A 82 0.44 -13.66 7.56
C GLN A 82 -0.31 -14.73 8.38
N ASP A 83 0.18 -15.97 8.44
CA ASP A 83 -0.58 -17.07 9.06
C ASP A 83 -0.29 -17.28 10.57
N LYS A 84 0.35 -16.33 11.27
CA LYS A 84 0.61 -16.49 12.72
C LYS A 84 -0.62 -16.20 13.60
N GLU A 85 -1.70 -15.66 13.06
CA GLU A 85 -2.90 -15.31 13.87
C GLU A 85 -4.05 -16.32 13.72
N ASP A 86 -4.05 -17.17 12.69
CA ASP A 86 -5.19 -18.07 12.39
C ASP A 86 -4.99 -19.54 12.86
N GLU A 87 -3.79 -19.95 13.29
CA GLU A 87 -3.52 -21.33 13.74
C GLU A 87 -3.55 -21.53 15.27
N ASP A 88 -3.70 -20.46 16.07
CA ASP A 88 -3.66 -20.53 17.54
C ASP A 88 -5.07 -20.62 18.20
N GLU A 89 -6.18 -20.75 17.43
CA GLU A 89 -7.54 -20.82 18.00
C GLU A 89 -7.97 -22.20 18.53
N ASP A 90 -7.15 -23.26 18.40
CA ASP A 90 -7.52 -24.63 18.82
C ASP A 90 -6.84 -25.13 20.12
N GLU A 91 -6.12 -24.30 20.89
CA GLU A 91 -5.62 -24.68 22.21
C GLU A 91 -6.44 -24.06 23.37
N GLU A 92 -7.08 -24.93 24.17
CA GLU A 92 -7.85 -24.56 25.37
C GLU A 92 -7.05 -23.66 26.34
N PRO A 93 -7.68 -22.65 26.99
CA PRO A 93 -6.95 -21.69 27.79
C PRO A 93 -6.66 -22.26 29.19
N SER A 94 -5.39 -22.51 29.50
CA SER A 94 -4.93 -22.60 30.90
C SER A 94 -4.33 -21.26 31.32
N GLY A 95 -4.90 -20.68 32.37
CA GLY A 95 -4.54 -19.34 32.84
C GLY A 95 -3.19 -19.28 33.55
N GLU A 96 -2.40 -18.24 33.24
CA GLU A 96 -2.01 -17.18 34.18
C GLU A 96 -1.04 -16.20 33.48
N LYS A 97 -1.28 -14.90 33.70
CA LYS A 97 -0.57 -13.77 33.07
C LYS A 97 0.88 -13.69 33.54
N ALA A 98 1.83 -13.58 32.60
CA ALA A 98 3.07 -12.83 32.80
C ALA A 98 3.66 -12.35 31.46
N LYS A 99 3.73 -11.02 31.28
CA LYS A 99 4.51 -10.32 30.24
C LYS A 99 5.90 -10.92 30.12
N LYS A 100 6.20 -11.57 28.98
CA LYS A 100 7.56 -11.97 28.60
C LYS A 100 7.79 -11.57 27.14
N LYS A 101 8.76 -10.67 26.94
CA LYS A 101 9.38 -10.40 25.64
C LYS A 101 9.80 -11.74 25.04
N SER A 102 9.27 -12.14 23.88
CA SER A 102 9.55 -13.45 23.28
C SER A 102 10.97 -13.55 22.70
N PRO A 103 11.85 -14.41 23.23
CA PRO A 103 13.11 -14.80 22.61
C PRO A 103 13.00 -16.25 22.09
N GLU A 104 11.96 -16.56 21.31
CA GLU A 104 11.62 -17.96 20.91
C GLU A 104 11.67 -18.21 19.40
N GLU A 105 12.48 -17.48 18.63
CA GLU A 105 12.76 -17.85 17.23
C GLU A 105 13.94 -18.83 17.08
N GLY A 106 14.69 -19.10 18.16
CA GLY A 106 15.90 -19.94 18.13
C GLY A 106 15.71 -21.44 18.41
N ASN A 107 14.54 -21.89 18.87
CA ASN A 107 14.34 -23.26 19.40
C ASN A 107 13.37 -24.15 18.58
N ARG A 108 12.87 -23.67 17.44
CA ARG A 108 12.00 -24.49 16.58
C ARG A 108 12.86 -25.47 15.75
N PRO A 109 12.45 -26.75 15.60
CA PRO A 109 13.21 -27.70 14.80
C PRO A 109 13.23 -27.26 13.32
N PRO A 110 14.30 -27.59 12.57
CA PRO A 110 14.47 -27.13 11.19
C PRO A 110 13.35 -27.59 10.24
N SER A 111 12.63 -28.66 10.57
CA SER A 111 11.42 -29.10 9.85
C SER A 111 10.30 -28.09 9.88
N ASP A 112 10.07 -27.50 11.05
CA ASP A 112 8.95 -26.60 11.28
C ASP A 112 9.28 -25.23 10.70
N LEU A 113 10.54 -24.82 10.81
CA LEU A 113 11.05 -23.64 10.10
C LEU A 113 10.91 -23.79 8.58
N ALA A 114 11.24 -24.95 8.00
CA ALA A 114 11.14 -25.18 6.54
C ALA A 114 9.69 -25.19 6.01
N ARG A 115 8.70 -25.50 6.85
CA ARG A 115 7.27 -25.41 6.48
C ARG A 115 6.85 -23.98 6.22
N HIS A 116 7.35 -23.03 7.00
CA HIS A 116 7.04 -21.60 6.82
C HIS A 116 8.03 -20.90 5.88
N ASP A 117 9.32 -21.24 5.97
CA ASP A 117 10.42 -20.63 5.23
C ASP A 117 11.52 -21.67 4.95
N VAL A 118 11.53 -22.16 3.70
CA VAL A 118 12.48 -23.19 3.26
C VAL A 118 13.93 -22.70 3.39
N ILE A 119 14.19 -21.41 3.15
CA ILE A 119 15.55 -20.87 3.17
C ILE A 119 16.10 -20.80 4.59
N LYS A 120 15.30 -20.33 5.56
CA LYS A 120 15.68 -20.37 6.98
C LYS A 120 15.87 -21.80 7.48
N GLY A 121 14.97 -22.72 7.10
CA GLY A 121 15.11 -24.15 7.41
C GLY A 121 16.42 -24.74 6.86
N LEU A 122 16.76 -24.46 5.61
CA LEU A 122 18.01 -24.92 4.98
C LEU A 122 19.26 -24.35 5.67
N LEU A 123 19.26 -23.07 6.04
CA LEU A 123 20.38 -22.46 6.76
C LEU A 123 20.59 -23.09 8.15
N ALA A 124 19.52 -23.50 8.82
CA ALA A 124 19.59 -24.21 10.11
C ALA A 124 20.21 -25.62 9.99
N THR A 125 20.17 -26.25 8.81
CA THR A 125 20.75 -27.59 8.58
C THR A 125 22.25 -27.62 8.26
N ASN A 126 22.97 -26.51 8.45
CA ASN A 126 24.39 -26.37 8.07
C ASN A 126 24.65 -26.70 6.59
N LEU A 127 23.79 -26.21 5.68
CA LEU A 127 23.94 -26.41 4.24
C LEU A 127 25.23 -25.76 3.68
N LEU A 128 25.60 -24.55 4.13
CA LEU A 128 26.70 -23.77 3.54
C LEU A 128 28.07 -24.48 3.61
N PRO A 129 28.51 -25.05 4.76
CA PRO A 129 29.75 -25.82 4.80
C PRO A 129 29.74 -27.06 3.90
N ARG A 130 28.58 -27.70 3.73
CA ARG A 130 28.42 -28.87 2.84
C ARG A 130 28.58 -28.47 1.37
N LEU A 131 27.95 -27.37 0.95
CA LEU A 131 28.12 -26.82 -0.40
C LEU A 131 29.57 -26.43 -0.67
N ARG A 132 30.25 -25.82 0.32
CA ARG A 132 31.70 -25.54 0.23
C ARG A 132 32.50 -26.81 -0.03
N TYR A 133 32.29 -27.85 0.78
CA TYR A 133 33.01 -29.11 0.64
C TYR A 133 32.81 -29.73 -0.76
N VAL A 134 31.59 -29.65 -1.28
CA VAL A 134 31.28 -30.14 -2.63
C VAL A 134 32.07 -29.37 -3.69
N LEU A 135 32.04 -28.04 -3.65
CA LEU A 135 32.77 -27.20 -4.62
C LEU A 135 34.30 -27.32 -4.50
N GLU A 136 34.82 -27.50 -3.29
CA GLU A 136 36.27 -27.48 -3.03
C GLU A 136 36.93 -28.85 -3.17
N VAL A 137 36.25 -29.93 -2.75
CA VAL A 137 36.87 -31.27 -2.61
C VAL A 137 36.33 -32.27 -3.63
N THR A 138 35.02 -32.27 -3.87
CA THR A 138 34.40 -33.29 -4.73
C THR A 138 34.46 -32.97 -6.23
N CYS A 139 34.67 -31.69 -6.56
CA CYS A 139 34.78 -31.16 -7.93
C CYS A 139 33.71 -31.71 -8.90
N PRO A 140 32.42 -31.38 -8.68
CA PRO A 140 31.32 -31.98 -9.43
C PRO A 140 31.23 -31.48 -10.88
N GLY A 141 30.38 -32.14 -11.68
CA GLY A 141 30.12 -31.74 -13.06
C GLY A 141 29.48 -30.33 -13.20
N PRO A 142 29.48 -29.77 -14.42
CA PRO A 142 29.10 -28.37 -14.69
C PRO A 142 27.68 -28.01 -14.23
N SER A 143 26.69 -28.88 -14.45
CA SER A 143 25.29 -28.66 -14.06
C SER A 143 25.14 -28.48 -12.55
N VAL A 144 25.78 -29.36 -11.77
CA VAL A 144 25.74 -29.32 -10.31
C VAL A 144 26.41 -28.05 -9.76
N VAL A 145 27.52 -27.61 -10.36
CA VAL A 145 28.15 -26.33 -10.00
C VAL A 145 27.19 -25.16 -10.22
N LEU A 146 26.53 -25.10 -11.39
CA LEU A 146 25.56 -24.05 -11.71
C LEU A 146 24.34 -24.08 -10.79
N ASP A 147 23.85 -25.26 -10.41
CA ASP A 147 22.77 -25.42 -9.43
C ASP A 147 23.20 -24.93 -8.03
N ILE A 148 24.41 -25.26 -7.58
CA ILE A 148 24.93 -24.78 -6.29
C ILE A 148 25.04 -23.26 -6.30
N LEU A 149 25.60 -22.66 -7.36
CA LEU A 149 25.66 -21.20 -7.51
C LEU A 149 24.26 -20.58 -7.55
N ALA A 150 23.29 -21.21 -8.21
CA ALA A 150 21.90 -20.77 -8.22
C ALA A 150 21.28 -20.75 -6.81
N VAL A 151 21.51 -21.80 -6.02
CA VAL A 151 21.07 -21.89 -4.63
C VAL A 151 21.71 -20.79 -3.79
N LEU A 152 23.03 -20.59 -3.90
CA LEU A 152 23.72 -19.51 -3.17
C LEU A 152 23.17 -18.12 -3.53
N ILE A 153 22.90 -17.87 -4.81
CA ILE A 153 22.24 -16.62 -5.26
C ILE A 153 20.87 -16.47 -4.60
N ARG A 154 20.08 -17.55 -4.53
CA ARG A 154 18.76 -17.53 -3.91
C ARG A 154 18.82 -17.26 -2.41
N LEU A 155 19.75 -17.89 -1.69
CA LEU A 155 20.00 -17.63 -0.28
C LEU A 155 20.39 -16.16 -0.05
N ALA A 156 21.25 -15.60 -0.90
CA ALA A 156 21.66 -14.20 -0.78
C ALA A 156 20.53 -13.19 -1.06
N ARG A 157 19.54 -13.52 -1.92
CA ARG A 157 18.36 -12.67 -2.20
C ARG A 157 17.26 -12.73 -1.14
N HIS A 158 17.33 -13.71 -0.24
CA HIS A 158 16.31 -13.93 0.76
C HIS A 158 16.25 -12.79 1.78
N SER A 159 17.39 -12.46 2.40
CA SER A 159 17.49 -11.40 3.40
C SER A 159 18.94 -10.96 3.58
N LEU A 160 19.14 -9.80 4.24
CA LEU A 160 20.47 -9.34 4.64
C LEU A 160 21.17 -10.38 5.54
N GLU A 161 20.45 -10.99 6.49
CA GLU A 161 21.01 -12.03 7.38
C GLU A 161 21.48 -13.25 6.59
N SER A 162 20.70 -13.69 5.61
CA SER A 162 21.07 -14.84 4.77
C SER A 162 22.32 -14.52 3.93
N ALA A 163 22.41 -13.30 3.37
CA ALA A 163 23.58 -12.85 2.62
C ALA A 163 24.85 -12.74 3.49
N THR A 164 24.74 -12.23 4.72
CA THR A 164 25.89 -12.16 5.64
C THR A 164 26.36 -13.55 6.04
N ARG A 165 25.47 -14.49 6.31
CA ARG A 165 25.84 -15.90 6.60
C ARG A 165 26.58 -16.57 5.43
N VAL A 166 26.19 -16.29 4.18
CA VAL A 166 26.91 -16.78 3.00
C VAL A 166 28.32 -16.20 2.93
N LEU A 167 28.48 -14.90 3.19
CA LEU A 167 29.79 -14.23 3.21
C LEU A 167 30.69 -14.69 4.37
N GLU A 168 30.12 -14.92 5.54
CA GLU A 168 30.83 -15.34 6.75
C GLU A 168 31.20 -16.83 6.75
N CYS A 169 30.62 -17.63 5.85
CA CYS A 169 30.98 -19.03 5.70
C CYS A 169 32.47 -19.15 5.31
N PRO A 170 33.31 -19.77 6.16
CA PRO A 170 34.76 -19.72 6.00
C PRO A 170 35.17 -20.40 4.69
N ARG A 171 36.05 -19.72 3.93
CA ARG A 171 36.59 -20.14 2.62
C ARG A 171 35.58 -20.33 1.49
N LEU A 172 34.28 -20.11 1.70
CA LEU A 172 33.29 -20.33 0.64
C LEU A 172 33.49 -19.35 -0.53
N ILE A 173 33.49 -18.05 -0.24
CA ILE A 173 33.70 -17.00 -1.25
C ILE A 173 35.11 -17.06 -1.85
N GLU A 174 36.13 -17.37 -1.04
CA GLU A 174 37.51 -17.59 -1.51
C GLU A 174 37.57 -18.71 -2.56
N THR A 175 36.90 -19.84 -2.29
CA THR A 175 36.82 -20.96 -3.23
C THR A 175 36.07 -20.55 -4.49
N VAL A 176 34.97 -19.79 -4.37
CA VAL A 176 34.20 -19.34 -5.53
C VAL A 176 35.05 -18.44 -6.43
N VAL A 177 35.76 -17.47 -5.87
CA VAL A 177 36.63 -16.57 -6.64
C VAL A 177 37.80 -17.33 -7.25
N ARG A 178 38.49 -18.17 -6.48
CA ARG A 178 39.67 -18.91 -6.95
C ARG A 178 39.35 -19.92 -8.04
N GLU A 179 38.27 -20.67 -7.89
CA GLU A 179 37.94 -21.77 -8.81
C GLU A 179 37.04 -21.34 -9.98
N PHE A 180 36.21 -20.31 -9.83
CA PHE A 180 35.21 -19.91 -10.85
C PHE A 180 35.34 -18.47 -11.35
N LEU A 181 36.32 -17.70 -10.86
CA LEU A 181 36.70 -16.39 -11.42
C LEU A 181 38.24 -16.23 -11.54
N PRO A 182 38.98 -17.23 -12.08
CA PRO A 182 40.42 -17.10 -12.25
C PRO A 182 40.77 -16.05 -13.30
N THR A 183 41.87 -15.33 -13.09
CA THR A 183 42.39 -14.34 -14.05
C THR A 183 43.18 -14.97 -15.20
N SER A 184 43.50 -16.28 -15.10
CA SER A 184 44.17 -17.08 -16.12
C SER A 184 43.53 -18.47 -16.23
N TRP A 185 43.15 -18.90 -17.43
CA TRP A 185 42.58 -20.22 -17.70
C TRP A 185 43.07 -20.81 -19.03
N SER A 186 42.86 -22.11 -19.24
CA SER A 186 43.16 -22.79 -20.50
C SER A 186 42.04 -22.58 -21.52
N PRO A 187 42.36 -22.36 -22.82
CA PRO A 187 41.34 -22.09 -23.83
C PRO A 187 40.37 -23.26 -23.97
N ILE A 188 39.08 -22.95 -23.99
CA ILE A 188 37.99 -23.94 -24.09
C ILE A 188 37.60 -24.10 -25.55
N GLY A 189 37.69 -25.34 -26.06
CA GLY A 189 37.25 -25.68 -27.41
C GLY A 189 35.72 -25.72 -27.56
N ILE A 190 35.25 -25.76 -28.81
CA ILE A 190 33.82 -25.86 -29.15
C ILE A 190 33.33 -27.29 -28.83
N GLY A 191 32.64 -27.46 -27.70
CA GLY A 191 32.07 -28.73 -27.23
C GLY A 191 31.55 -28.64 -25.78
N PRO A 192 30.83 -29.66 -25.26
CA PRO A 192 30.39 -29.67 -23.87
C PRO A 192 31.60 -29.67 -22.93
N THR A 193 31.67 -28.68 -22.04
CA THR A 193 32.80 -28.53 -21.12
C THR A 193 32.82 -29.69 -20.12
N PRO A 194 33.94 -30.43 -20.00
CA PRO A 194 34.02 -31.57 -19.08
C PRO A 194 34.06 -31.14 -17.60
N SER A 195 34.48 -29.89 -17.32
CA SER A 195 34.47 -29.29 -15.96
C SER A 195 34.44 -27.77 -16.05
N LEU A 196 33.81 -27.11 -15.05
CA LEU A 196 33.83 -25.65 -14.85
C LEU A 196 34.92 -25.20 -13.87
N HIS A 197 35.70 -26.13 -13.27
CA HIS A 197 36.75 -25.74 -12.34
C HIS A 197 37.92 -25.07 -13.06
N LYS A 198 38.39 -23.95 -12.49
CA LYS A 198 39.41 -23.05 -13.05
C LYS A 198 38.99 -22.43 -14.38
N VAL A 199 37.69 -22.33 -14.61
CA VAL A 199 37.09 -21.63 -15.75
C VAL A 199 36.22 -20.50 -15.22
N PRO A 200 36.36 -19.27 -15.75
CA PRO A 200 35.52 -18.16 -15.32
C PRO A 200 34.05 -18.40 -15.69
N CYS A 201 33.15 -18.10 -14.75
CA CYS A 201 31.71 -18.32 -14.91
C CYS A 201 30.88 -17.09 -14.54
N ALA A 202 29.94 -16.71 -15.40
CA ALA A 202 29.03 -15.58 -15.22
C ALA A 202 28.14 -15.74 -13.98
N ALA A 203 27.73 -16.97 -13.64
CA ALA A 203 26.93 -17.25 -12.45
C ALA A 203 27.68 -16.95 -11.14
N ALA A 204 29.01 -17.15 -11.13
CA ALA A 204 29.85 -16.81 -9.98
C ALA A 204 29.95 -15.28 -9.81
N MET A 205 30.14 -14.53 -10.91
CA MET A 205 30.12 -13.07 -10.89
C MET A 205 28.76 -12.52 -10.41
N LYS A 206 27.66 -13.14 -10.86
CA LYS A 206 26.30 -12.82 -10.41
C LYS A 206 26.09 -13.03 -8.92
N LEU A 207 26.64 -14.10 -8.34
CA LEU A 207 26.60 -14.32 -6.89
C LEU A 207 27.26 -13.16 -6.14
N LEU A 208 28.45 -12.73 -6.58
CA LEU A 208 29.16 -11.60 -5.97
C LEU A 208 28.37 -10.30 -6.09
N ARG A 209 27.76 -10.03 -7.25
CA ARG A 209 26.85 -8.88 -7.45
C ARG A 209 25.70 -8.89 -6.46
N VAL A 210 25.03 -10.03 -6.31
CA VAL A 210 23.88 -10.17 -5.42
C VAL A 210 24.29 -9.99 -3.96
N LEU A 211 25.42 -10.56 -3.53
CA LEU A 211 25.96 -10.31 -2.20
C LEU A 211 26.29 -8.82 -1.98
N ALA A 212 26.91 -8.16 -2.96
CA ALA A 212 27.20 -6.72 -2.89
C ALA A 212 25.92 -5.86 -2.81
N SER A 213 24.83 -6.26 -3.48
CA SER A 213 23.54 -5.54 -3.38
C SER A 213 22.89 -5.61 -1.99
N ALA A 214 23.23 -6.63 -1.17
CA ALA A 214 22.68 -6.76 0.17
C ALA A 214 23.14 -5.63 1.12
N GLY A 215 24.33 -5.07 0.93
CA GLY A 215 24.79 -3.94 1.75
C GLY A 215 26.15 -3.37 1.37
N ARG A 216 26.34 -2.08 1.68
CA ARG A 216 27.58 -1.31 1.45
C ARG A 216 28.83 -1.97 2.04
N ASN A 217 28.71 -2.47 3.27
CA ASN A 217 29.83 -3.12 3.99
C ASN A 217 30.21 -4.46 3.36
N ILE A 218 29.23 -5.20 2.84
CA ILE A 218 29.46 -6.46 2.12
C ILE A 218 30.20 -6.14 0.82
N ALA A 219 29.75 -5.16 0.04
CA ALA A 219 30.43 -4.72 -1.18
C ALA A 219 31.89 -4.31 -0.93
N SER A 220 32.16 -3.52 0.12
CA SER A 220 33.51 -3.09 0.48
C SER A 220 34.42 -4.27 0.87
N ARG A 221 33.89 -5.22 1.65
CA ARG A 221 34.62 -6.46 2.00
C ARG A 221 34.90 -7.31 0.76
N LEU A 222 33.95 -7.43 -0.16
CA LEU A 222 34.13 -8.19 -1.40
C LEU A 222 35.24 -7.59 -2.28
N LEU A 223 35.29 -6.27 -2.42
CA LEU A 223 36.30 -5.57 -3.22
C LEU A 223 37.70 -5.63 -2.60
N SER A 224 37.81 -5.52 -1.28
CA SER A 224 39.10 -5.44 -0.58
C SER A 224 39.70 -6.80 -0.21
N SER A 225 38.87 -7.77 0.20
CA SER A 225 39.35 -9.01 0.82
C SER A 225 39.56 -10.17 -0.16
N PHE A 226 38.99 -10.10 -1.37
CA PHE A 226 38.98 -11.23 -2.33
C PHE A 226 39.59 -10.89 -3.69
N ASP A 227 40.42 -9.85 -3.78
CA ASP A 227 41.06 -9.36 -5.02
C ASP A 227 40.10 -9.16 -6.21
N LEU A 228 38.83 -8.87 -5.93
CA LEU A 228 37.79 -8.72 -6.94
C LEU A 228 38.08 -7.56 -7.90
N ARG A 229 38.90 -6.58 -7.47
CA ARG A 229 39.39 -5.49 -8.32
C ARG A 229 40.17 -6.00 -9.53
N SER A 230 41.11 -6.93 -9.33
CA SER A 230 41.91 -7.47 -10.42
C SER A 230 41.06 -8.32 -11.38
N CYS A 231 40.12 -9.09 -10.84
CA CYS A 231 39.12 -9.83 -11.60
C CYS A 231 38.29 -8.89 -12.49
N LEU A 232 37.75 -7.80 -11.94
CA LEU A 232 36.97 -6.82 -12.71
C LEU A 232 37.81 -6.18 -13.81
N CYS A 233 39.04 -5.76 -13.52
CA CYS A 233 39.94 -5.22 -14.55
C CYS A 233 40.16 -6.23 -15.68
N ARG A 234 40.41 -7.49 -15.35
CA ARG A 234 40.67 -8.55 -16.34
C ARG A 234 39.47 -8.82 -17.25
N PHE A 235 38.26 -8.88 -16.70
CA PHE A 235 37.04 -9.22 -17.47
C PHE A 235 36.44 -8.04 -18.21
N ILE A 236 36.77 -6.80 -17.83
CA ILE A 236 36.32 -5.58 -18.51
C ILE A 236 37.33 -5.13 -19.58
N ALA A 237 38.63 -5.31 -19.36
CA ALA A 237 39.68 -4.77 -20.24
C ALA A 237 39.71 -5.43 -21.64
N GLU A 238 39.41 -6.73 -21.73
CA GLU A 238 39.40 -7.47 -23.00
C GLU A 238 38.00 -7.54 -23.59
N ALA A 239 37.91 -7.46 -24.92
CA ALA A 239 36.63 -7.61 -25.62
C ALA A 239 36.10 -9.04 -25.48
N PRO A 240 34.77 -9.26 -25.43
CA PRO A 240 34.21 -10.60 -25.24
C PRO A 240 34.58 -11.57 -26.36
N GLN A 241 34.89 -11.08 -27.56
CA GLN A 241 35.37 -11.89 -28.69
C GLN A 241 36.81 -12.38 -28.53
N GLU A 242 37.60 -11.71 -27.69
CA GLU A 242 39.01 -12.02 -27.44
C GLU A 242 39.19 -12.96 -26.23
N LEU A 243 38.16 -13.08 -25.39
CA LEU A 243 38.13 -14.03 -24.29
C LEU A 243 38.10 -15.46 -24.84
N THR A 244 38.98 -16.32 -24.33
CA THR A 244 39.07 -17.74 -24.71
C THR A 244 37.96 -18.60 -24.08
N LEU A 245 36.72 -18.13 -24.23
CA LEU A 245 35.47 -18.68 -23.70
C LEU A 245 34.43 -18.78 -24.82
N PRO A 246 33.35 -19.57 -24.62
CA PRO A 246 32.18 -19.50 -25.49
C PRO A 246 31.65 -18.06 -25.56
N PRO A 247 31.25 -17.57 -26.75
CA PRO A 247 30.90 -16.16 -26.95
C PRO A 247 29.70 -15.72 -26.08
N GLU A 248 28.72 -16.59 -25.86
CA GLU A 248 27.57 -16.31 -25.00
C GLU A 248 27.98 -16.14 -23.52
N GLU A 249 28.83 -17.02 -23.01
CA GLU A 249 29.34 -16.96 -21.64
C GLU A 249 30.25 -15.74 -21.44
N ALA A 250 31.08 -15.41 -22.44
CA ALA A 250 31.93 -14.22 -22.43
C ALA A 250 31.11 -12.92 -22.33
N GLU A 251 30.04 -12.79 -23.13
CA GLU A 251 29.11 -11.66 -23.08
C GLU A 251 28.37 -11.57 -21.73
N MET A 252 27.88 -12.72 -21.21
CA MET A 252 27.21 -12.77 -19.90
C MET A 252 28.16 -12.41 -18.75
N LEU A 253 29.40 -12.90 -18.78
CA LEU A 253 30.40 -12.61 -17.76
C LEU A 253 30.78 -11.13 -17.78
N ASN A 254 31.01 -10.56 -18.95
CA ASN A 254 31.32 -9.13 -19.11
C ASN A 254 30.14 -8.25 -18.64
N THR A 255 28.91 -8.64 -18.97
CA THR A 255 27.69 -7.98 -18.48
C THR A 255 27.59 -8.03 -16.95
N GLU A 256 27.79 -9.18 -16.33
CA GLU A 256 27.75 -9.31 -14.86
C GLU A 256 28.91 -8.57 -14.18
N ALA A 257 30.08 -8.47 -14.81
CA ALA A 257 31.20 -7.66 -14.34
C ALA A 257 30.83 -6.16 -14.31
N PHE A 258 30.21 -5.64 -15.38
CA PHE A 258 29.68 -4.27 -15.39
C PHE A 258 28.58 -4.09 -14.35
N ARG A 259 27.63 -5.03 -14.21
CA ARG A 259 26.57 -4.92 -13.20
C ARG A 259 27.14 -4.93 -11.76
N LEU A 260 28.15 -5.75 -11.48
CA LEU A 260 28.84 -5.75 -10.18
C LEU A 260 29.56 -4.42 -9.91
N TRP A 261 30.25 -3.88 -10.93
CA TRP A 261 30.86 -2.57 -10.82
C TRP A 261 29.83 -1.46 -10.63
N ALA A 262 28.69 -1.51 -11.31
CA ALA A 262 27.60 -0.55 -11.12
C ALA A 262 27.04 -0.58 -9.69
N VAL A 263 26.90 -1.78 -9.10
CA VAL A 263 26.50 -1.93 -7.68
C VAL A 263 27.55 -1.31 -6.75
N ALA A 264 28.85 -1.57 -6.97
CA ALA A 264 29.90 -0.93 -6.18
C ALA A 264 29.89 0.59 -6.34
N ALA A 265 29.76 1.09 -7.57
CA ALA A 265 29.69 2.51 -7.90
C ALA A 265 28.46 3.19 -7.27
N SER A 266 27.33 2.49 -7.13
CA SER A 266 26.13 3.01 -6.44
C SER A 266 26.38 3.30 -4.95
N TYR A 267 27.38 2.69 -4.33
CA TYR A 267 27.84 3.03 -2.99
C TYR A 267 28.99 4.06 -2.99
N GLY A 268 29.37 4.58 -4.15
CA GLY A 268 30.56 5.42 -4.31
C GLY A 268 31.89 4.66 -4.14
N GLN A 269 31.89 3.33 -4.34
CA GLN A 269 33.08 2.49 -4.30
C GLN A 269 33.55 2.14 -5.73
N GLY A 270 34.81 1.76 -5.90
CA GLY A 270 35.33 1.35 -7.22
C GLY A 270 35.58 2.49 -8.20
N GLY A 271 35.80 3.72 -7.70
CA GLY A 271 36.20 4.87 -8.52
C GLY A 271 37.60 4.73 -9.12
N ASP A 272 38.52 4.04 -8.45
CA ASP A 272 39.88 3.78 -8.97
C ASP A 272 39.86 2.99 -10.30
N LEU A 273 38.95 2.03 -10.41
CA LEU A 273 38.74 1.22 -11.61
C LEU A 273 38.44 2.08 -12.84
N TYR A 274 37.77 3.22 -12.64
CA TYR A 274 37.46 4.13 -13.75
C TYR A 274 38.72 4.72 -14.38
N ARG A 275 39.72 5.06 -13.56
CA ARG A 275 40.99 5.63 -14.05
C ARG A 275 41.81 4.59 -14.81
N GLU A 276 41.84 3.36 -14.32
CA GLU A 276 42.56 2.25 -14.96
C GLU A 276 41.89 1.82 -16.28
N LEU A 277 40.55 1.75 -16.31
CA LEU A 277 39.78 1.25 -17.45
C LEU A 277 39.30 2.35 -18.41
N TYR A 278 39.64 3.62 -18.18
CA TYR A 278 39.18 4.75 -19.00
C TYR A 278 39.39 4.52 -20.52
N PRO A 279 40.59 4.11 -21.01
CA PRO A 279 40.81 3.90 -22.45
C PRO A 279 39.89 2.82 -23.02
N VAL A 280 39.64 1.76 -22.25
CA VAL A 280 38.77 0.64 -22.64
C VAL A 280 37.32 1.12 -22.74
N LEU A 281 36.85 1.89 -21.76
CA LEU A 281 35.49 2.45 -21.74
C LEU A 281 35.24 3.37 -22.94
N ILE A 282 36.19 4.26 -23.26
CA ILE A 282 36.08 5.14 -24.43
C ILE A 282 36.03 4.31 -25.73
N GLY A 283 36.91 3.31 -25.86
CA GLY A 283 36.92 2.41 -27.01
C GLY A 283 35.59 1.68 -27.17
N ALA A 284 35.05 1.13 -26.08
CA ALA A 284 33.74 0.47 -26.07
C ALA A 284 32.63 1.42 -26.52
N LEU A 285 32.55 2.64 -25.96
CA LEU A 285 31.53 3.64 -26.32
C LEU A 285 31.56 4.04 -27.80
N GLN A 286 32.73 4.11 -28.42
CA GLN A 286 32.87 4.44 -29.85
C GLN A 286 32.38 3.31 -30.77
N VAL A 287 32.37 2.07 -30.29
CA VAL A 287 31.92 0.89 -31.05
C VAL A 287 30.40 0.70 -30.98
N ILE A 288 29.76 1.15 -29.89
CA ILE A 288 28.30 0.95 -29.64
C ILE A 288 27.41 1.42 -30.80
N PRO A 289 27.56 2.63 -31.40
CA PRO A 289 26.70 3.04 -32.50
C PRO A 289 26.78 2.11 -33.72
N LYS A 290 27.95 1.50 -33.97
CA LYS A 290 28.13 0.49 -35.01
C LYS A 290 27.44 -0.82 -34.63
N GLU A 291 27.56 -1.24 -33.37
CA GLU A 291 26.89 -2.43 -32.83
C GLU A 291 25.35 -2.33 -32.93
N LEU A 292 24.80 -1.16 -32.61
CA LEU A 292 23.37 -0.86 -32.72
C LEU A 292 22.87 -0.80 -34.18
N SER A 293 23.78 -0.73 -35.15
CA SER A 293 23.44 -0.71 -36.58
C SER A 293 23.35 -2.11 -37.19
N PHE A 294 23.85 -3.16 -36.53
CA PHE A 294 23.67 -4.54 -36.99
C PHE A 294 22.22 -5.01 -36.75
N GLN A 295 21.65 -5.70 -37.75
CA GLN A 295 20.29 -6.24 -37.68
C GLN A 295 20.31 -7.76 -37.89
N PRO A 296 19.63 -8.56 -37.04
CA PRO A 296 18.90 -8.18 -35.82
C PRO A 296 19.83 -7.88 -34.62
N PRO A 297 19.44 -6.97 -33.70
CA PRO A 297 20.22 -6.73 -32.48
C PRO A 297 20.23 -7.99 -31.60
N GLN A 298 21.41 -8.36 -31.10
CA GLN A 298 21.56 -9.52 -30.22
C GLN A 298 21.20 -9.12 -28.77
N PRO A 299 20.34 -9.90 -28.06
CA PRO A 299 19.84 -9.49 -26.75
C PRO A 299 20.94 -9.41 -25.69
N LEU A 300 21.95 -10.31 -25.75
CA LEU A 300 23.08 -10.31 -24.83
C LEU A 300 23.95 -9.06 -24.98
N SER A 301 24.23 -8.63 -26.23
CA SER A 301 25.01 -7.41 -26.47
C SER A 301 24.24 -6.15 -26.03
N MET A 302 22.91 -6.11 -26.22
CA MET A 302 22.07 -5.02 -25.71
C MET A 302 22.10 -4.94 -24.17
N GLN A 303 22.08 -6.08 -23.47
CA GLN A 303 22.23 -6.10 -22.00
C GLN A 303 23.62 -5.63 -21.55
N ARG A 304 24.68 -6.02 -22.27
CA ARG A 304 26.04 -5.52 -22.02
C ARG A 304 26.12 -4.02 -22.17
N ILE A 305 25.65 -3.48 -23.30
CA ILE A 305 25.63 -2.02 -23.58
C ILE A 305 24.88 -1.27 -22.48
N ALA A 306 23.69 -1.75 -22.11
CA ALA A 306 22.91 -1.14 -21.03
C ALA A 306 23.65 -1.20 -19.69
N SER A 307 24.30 -2.32 -19.35
CA SER A 307 25.08 -2.45 -18.11
C SER A 307 26.28 -1.50 -18.08
N LEU A 308 27.01 -1.33 -19.19
CA LEU A 308 28.08 -0.34 -19.32
C LEU A 308 27.55 1.09 -19.07
N LEU A 309 26.45 1.47 -19.72
CA LEU A 309 25.82 2.77 -19.53
C LEU A 309 25.34 2.98 -18.08
N THR A 310 24.86 1.94 -17.40
CA THR A 310 24.48 2.04 -15.98
C THR A 310 25.68 2.29 -15.06
N VAL A 311 26.83 1.68 -15.34
CA VAL A 311 28.07 1.96 -14.59
C VAL A 311 28.44 3.43 -14.77
N LEU A 312 28.46 3.92 -16.01
CA LEU A 312 28.77 5.32 -16.31
C LEU A 312 27.80 6.28 -15.62
N THR A 313 26.52 5.92 -15.54
CA THR A 313 25.49 6.67 -14.80
C THR A 313 25.80 6.73 -13.30
N GLN A 314 26.22 5.63 -12.67
CA GLN A 314 26.58 5.65 -11.26
C GLN A 314 27.89 6.42 -11.00
N LEU A 315 28.86 6.33 -11.92
CA LEU A 315 30.12 7.07 -11.82
C LEU A 315 29.92 8.59 -12.01
N THR A 316 29.03 9.02 -12.90
CA THR A 316 28.68 10.45 -13.05
C THR A 316 28.00 11.00 -11.80
N LEU A 317 27.09 10.24 -11.19
CA LEU A 317 26.48 10.60 -9.91
C LEU A 317 27.52 10.63 -8.78
N ALA A 318 28.45 9.67 -8.73
CA ALA A 318 29.53 9.64 -7.73
C ALA A 318 30.40 10.90 -7.81
N ALA A 319 30.73 11.35 -9.02
CA ALA A 319 31.50 12.57 -9.24
C ALA A 319 30.81 13.83 -8.69
N SER A 320 29.47 13.86 -8.69
CA SER A 320 28.69 14.99 -8.17
C SER A 320 28.70 15.11 -6.63
N SER A 321 28.99 14.02 -5.92
CA SER A 321 28.93 13.94 -4.45
C SER A 321 30.22 14.40 -3.72
N THR A 322 31.28 14.70 -4.47
CA THR A 322 32.61 15.14 -3.99
C THR A 322 32.63 16.48 -3.25
N THR A 323 31.55 17.25 -3.26
CA THR A 323 31.53 18.67 -2.86
C THR A 323 30.93 18.93 -1.47
N CYS A 324 30.43 17.91 -0.77
CA CYS A 324 29.94 18.09 0.61
C CYS A 324 31.12 18.17 1.58
N LYS A 325 31.45 19.39 2.04
CA LYS A 325 32.43 19.61 3.11
C LYS A 325 32.07 18.74 4.32
N PRO A 326 33.03 18.05 4.97
CA PRO A 326 32.75 17.33 6.20
C PRO A 326 32.33 18.35 7.28
N SER A 327 31.10 18.21 7.79
CA SER A 327 30.67 18.90 9.00
C SER A 327 31.59 18.52 10.15
N SER A 328 32.10 19.51 10.88
CA SER A 328 33.21 19.43 11.84
C SER A 328 32.94 18.65 13.15
N ASP A 329 31.92 17.80 13.22
CA ASP A 329 31.54 17.12 14.47
C ASP A 329 31.41 15.60 14.29
N SER A 330 32.53 14.87 14.19
CA SER A 330 32.64 13.50 14.74
C SER A 330 34.09 13.02 14.81
N ALA A 331 34.75 13.27 15.94
CA ALA A 331 36.11 12.80 16.24
C ALA A 331 36.21 11.27 16.54
N LYS A 332 35.45 10.42 15.84
CA LYS A 332 35.55 8.95 15.94
C LYS A 332 35.55 8.21 14.59
N ALA A 333 35.69 8.91 13.47
CA ALA A 333 35.88 8.32 12.14
C ALA A 333 37.35 8.44 11.70
N SER A 334 38.26 7.74 12.38
CA SER A 334 39.63 7.55 11.89
C SER A 334 39.87 6.05 11.80
N LEU A 335 39.74 5.50 10.58
CA LEU A 335 40.34 4.25 10.05
C LEU A 335 39.78 3.77 8.69
N LEU A 336 39.00 4.57 7.95
CA LEU A 336 38.56 4.24 6.57
C LEU A 336 38.77 5.44 5.63
N ASP A 337 40.01 5.90 5.50
CA ASP A 337 40.40 6.83 4.44
C ASP A 337 40.82 6.03 3.20
N THR A 338 40.01 6.08 2.14
CA THR A 338 40.49 5.89 0.76
C THR A 338 39.94 7.02 -0.11
N PRO A 339 40.77 8.01 -0.49
CA PRO A 339 40.39 9.07 -1.39
C PRO A 339 40.53 8.58 -2.83
N SER A 340 39.48 7.97 -3.35
CA SER A 340 39.38 7.56 -4.74
C SER A 340 38.07 8.03 -5.37
N LEU A 341 37.78 9.32 -5.27
CA LEU A 341 36.65 9.90 -5.99
C LEU A 341 37.05 10.23 -7.42
N VAL A 342 36.21 9.78 -8.34
CA VAL A 342 36.14 10.26 -9.71
C VAL A 342 35.75 11.75 -9.67
N THR A 343 36.51 12.61 -10.34
CA THR A 343 36.21 14.05 -10.40
C THR A 343 35.33 14.36 -11.60
N TRP A 344 34.52 15.43 -11.52
CA TRP A 344 33.67 15.87 -12.64
C TRP A 344 34.45 16.05 -13.95
N THR A 345 35.67 16.60 -13.86
CA THR A 345 36.58 16.80 -15.00
C THR A 345 36.93 15.53 -15.78
N GLN A 346 36.91 14.37 -15.11
CA GLN A 346 37.21 13.09 -15.75
C GLN A 346 36.02 12.54 -16.53
N VAL A 347 34.80 12.94 -16.15
CA VAL A 347 33.54 12.37 -16.62
C VAL A 347 32.81 13.30 -17.60
N SER A 348 33.11 14.61 -17.57
CA SER A 348 32.47 15.61 -18.43
C SER A 348 32.57 15.29 -19.93
N GLY A 349 33.63 14.60 -20.36
CA GLY A 349 33.84 14.19 -21.75
C GLY A 349 32.97 13.03 -22.25
N LEU A 350 32.13 12.41 -21.41
CA LEU A 350 31.35 11.23 -21.79
C LEU A 350 30.05 11.55 -22.55
N GLN A 351 29.43 12.71 -22.32
CA GLN A 351 28.19 13.14 -22.98
C GLN A 351 28.23 13.02 -24.53
N PRO A 352 29.26 13.53 -25.23
CA PRO A 352 29.30 13.47 -26.70
C PRO A 352 29.47 12.06 -27.26
N LEU A 353 29.82 11.07 -26.43
CA LEU A 353 29.94 9.67 -26.83
C LEU A 353 28.63 8.88 -26.63
N VAL A 354 27.83 9.25 -25.63
CA VAL A 354 26.54 8.59 -25.35
C VAL A 354 25.41 9.17 -26.20
N GLU A 355 25.44 10.47 -26.50
CA GLU A 355 24.40 11.12 -27.31
C GLU A 355 24.21 10.49 -28.71
N PRO A 356 25.26 10.13 -29.48
CA PRO A 356 25.12 9.40 -30.74
C PRO A 356 24.43 8.04 -30.58
N CYS A 357 24.65 7.35 -29.45
CA CYS A 357 23.99 6.08 -29.15
C CYS A 357 22.48 6.31 -29.01
N LEU A 358 22.07 7.33 -28.26
CA LEU A 358 20.66 7.72 -28.14
C LEU A 358 20.06 8.07 -29.51
N ARG A 359 20.73 8.94 -30.29
CA ARG A 359 20.29 9.31 -31.65
C ARG A 359 20.05 8.09 -32.54
N GLN A 360 20.95 7.10 -32.47
CA GLN A 360 20.82 5.87 -33.25
C GLN A 360 19.62 5.02 -32.77
N THR A 361 19.42 4.89 -31.46
CA THR A 361 18.24 4.17 -30.93
C THR A 361 16.92 4.86 -31.29
N LEU A 362 16.87 6.20 -31.28
CA LEU A 362 15.67 6.97 -31.63
C LEU A 362 15.36 6.89 -33.13
N LYS A 363 16.35 6.77 -34.02
CA LYS A 363 16.11 6.51 -35.45
C LYS A 363 15.39 5.18 -35.70
N LEU A 364 15.55 4.22 -34.80
CA LEU A 364 14.93 2.90 -34.87
C LEU A 364 13.52 2.87 -34.24
N LEU A 365 13.08 3.96 -33.60
CA LEU A 365 11.78 4.11 -32.92
C LEU A 365 10.53 3.85 -33.79
N PRO A 366 10.48 4.21 -35.09
CA PRO A 366 9.26 4.04 -35.90
C PRO A 366 8.84 2.58 -36.14
N ARG A 367 9.69 1.60 -35.78
CA ARG A 367 9.41 0.16 -35.94
C ARG A 367 9.16 -0.48 -34.57
N PRO A 368 7.92 -0.82 -34.19
CA PRO A 368 7.60 -1.31 -32.85
C PRO A 368 8.30 -2.63 -32.50
N GLU A 369 8.53 -3.52 -33.47
CA GLU A 369 9.28 -4.75 -33.29
C GLU A 369 10.74 -4.50 -32.87
N MET A 370 11.34 -3.42 -33.39
CA MET A 370 12.71 -3.02 -33.09
C MET A 370 12.83 -2.47 -31.66
N TRP A 371 11.76 -1.89 -31.11
CA TRP A 371 11.73 -1.41 -29.73
C TRP A 371 11.93 -2.55 -28.72
N SER A 372 11.21 -3.65 -28.92
CA SER A 372 11.36 -4.86 -28.10
C SER A 372 12.75 -5.49 -28.22
N ALA A 373 13.39 -5.33 -29.39
CA ALA A 373 14.69 -5.90 -29.69
C ALA A 373 15.87 -5.07 -29.14
N LEU A 374 15.71 -3.73 -29.03
CA LEU A 374 16.69 -2.83 -28.39
C LEU A 374 16.72 -2.98 -26.86
N GLY A 375 15.64 -3.51 -26.27
CA GLY A 375 15.55 -3.82 -24.86
C GLY A 375 15.89 -2.62 -23.96
N PRO A 376 16.84 -2.73 -23.01
CA PRO A 376 17.10 -1.69 -22.02
C PRO A 376 17.99 -0.51 -22.49
N VAL A 377 18.55 -0.54 -23.70
CA VAL A 377 19.56 0.44 -24.13
C VAL A 377 19.02 1.89 -24.18
N PRO A 378 17.85 2.19 -24.79
CA PRO A 378 17.31 3.55 -24.80
C PRO A 378 17.08 4.10 -23.38
N THR A 379 16.60 3.25 -22.46
CA THR A 379 16.42 3.59 -21.05
C THR A 379 17.75 3.97 -20.39
N ALA A 380 18.80 3.16 -20.59
CA ALA A 380 20.10 3.42 -20.00
C ALA A 380 20.75 4.72 -20.54
N CYS A 381 20.59 5.04 -21.83
CA CYS A 381 21.03 6.31 -22.41
C CYS A 381 20.33 7.51 -21.78
N LEU A 382 19.01 7.46 -21.62
CA LEU A 382 18.22 8.55 -21.04
C LEU A 382 18.57 8.77 -19.57
N LEU A 383 18.75 7.70 -18.79
CA LEU A 383 19.18 7.79 -17.38
C LEU A 383 20.60 8.32 -17.23
N PHE A 384 21.51 7.98 -18.15
CA PHE A 384 22.85 8.57 -18.18
C PHE A 384 22.79 10.09 -18.39
N LEU A 385 22.02 10.55 -19.39
CA LEU A 385 21.87 11.99 -19.66
C LEU A 385 21.24 12.73 -18.48
N ASP A 386 20.22 12.13 -17.86
CA ASP A 386 19.60 12.67 -16.64
C ASP A 386 20.62 12.86 -15.51
N ALA A 387 21.39 11.80 -15.19
CA ALA A 387 22.46 11.86 -14.21
C ALA A 387 23.55 12.87 -14.57
N TYR A 388 23.89 12.99 -15.86
CA TYR A 388 24.88 13.94 -16.36
C TYR A 388 24.44 15.39 -16.13
N TYR A 389 23.23 15.78 -16.55
CA TYR A 389 22.72 17.15 -16.32
C TYR A 389 22.45 17.43 -14.84
N GLN A 390 22.03 16.43 -14.06
CA GLN A 390 21.92 16.55 -12.61
C GLN A 390 23.29 16.79 -11.96
N ALA A 391 24.34 16.10 -12.39
CA ALA A 391 25.69 16.26 -11.87
C ALA A 391 26.33 17.59 -12.31
N TRP A 392 26.10 18.01 -13.57
CA TRP A 392 26.61 19.26 -14.13
C TRP A 392 26.02 20.48 -13.42
N SER A 393 24.69 20.50 -13.24
CA SER A 393 24.00 21.61 -12.56
C SER A 393 24.36 21.79 -11.09
N ARG A 394 25.00 20.79 -10.46
CA ARG A 394 25.46 20.83 -9.07
C ARG A 394 26.90 21.33 -8.91
N GLN A 395 27.64 21.56 -10.00
CA GLN A 395 29.02 22.03 -9.93
C GLN A 395 29.06 23.55 -9.69
N PRO A 396 29.73 24.04 -8.62
CA PRO A 396 29.76 25.46 -8.29
C PRO A 396 30.71 26.29 -9.18
N ASP A 397 31.71 25.64 -9.80
CA ASP A 397 32.80 26.31 -10.52
C ASP A 397 32.53 26.52 -12.03
N LEU A 398 31.37 26.09 -12.54
CA LEU A 398 31.01 26.14 -13.96
C LEU A 398 29.93 27.18 -14.24
N CYS A 399 30.04 27.84 -15.39
CA CYS A 399 29.09 28.87 -15.82
C CYS A 399 27.70 28.26 -16.08
N PRO A 400 26.62 28.82 -15.50
CA PRO A 400 25.25 28.38 -15.75
C PRO A 400 24.84 28.40 -17.22
N GLU A 401 25.44 29.29 -18.01
CA GLU A 401 25.14 29.50 -19.43
C GLU A 401 25.47 28.26 -20.29
N ASP A 402 26.56 27.56 -19.97
CA ASP A 402 27.05 26.44 -20.79
C ASP A 402 26.08 25.25 -20.80
N TRP A 403 25.56 24.87 -19.62
CA TRP A 403 24.59 23.78 -19.53
C TRP A 403 23.18 24.20 -19.93
N LEU A 404 22.83 25.49 -19.82
CA LEU A 404 21.56 26.00 -20.35
C LEU A 404 21.53 25.91 -21.88
N GLN A 405 22.57 26.40 -22.54
CA GLN A 405 22.69 26.35 -24.00
C GLN A 405 22.72 24.91 -24.53
N ASP A 406 23.45 24.02 -23.85
CA ASP A 406 23.47 22.61 -24.22
C ASP A 406 22.12 21.92 -24.01
N THR A 407 21.40 22.29 -22.95
CA THR A 407 20.03 21.81 -22.69
C THR A 407 19.05 22.26 -23.77
N GLU A 408 19.14 23.52 -24.21
CA GLU A 408 18.34 24.05 -25.33
C GLU A 408 18.64 23.26 -26.61
N ARG A 409 19.92 23.10 -26.96
CA ARG A 409 20.37 22.29 -28.11
C ARG A 409 19.80 20.86 -28.05
N LEU A 410 19.95 20.17 -26.93
CA LEU A 410 19.44 18.81 -26.76
C LEU A 410 17.90 18.76 -26.89
N SER A 411 17.21 19.78 -26.36
CA SER A 411 15.76 19.87 -26.44
C SER A 411 15.26 20.08 -27.87
N GLU A 412 15.89 20.98 -28.64
CA GLU A 412 15.52 21.30 -30.02
C GLU A 412 15.91 20.17 -30.99
N GLU A 413 17.08 19.58 -30.82
CA GLU A 413 17.60 18.56 -31.73
C GLU A 413 17.01 17.17 -31.48
N LEU A 414 16.67 16.81 -30.23
CA LEU A 414 16.27 15.44 -29.86
C LEU A 414 14.91 15.34 -29.19
N LEU A 415 14.64 16.12 -28.14
CA LEU A 415 13.45 15.91 -27.30
C LEU A 415 12.17 16.39 -27.97
N LEU A 416 12.15 17.60 -28.53
CA LEU A 416 10.96 18.15 -29.18
C LEU A 416 10.57 17.36 -30.44
N PRO A 417 11.52 16.95 -31.31
CA PRO A 417 11.22 16.01 -32.39
C PRO A 417 10.65 14.69 -31.88
N LEU A 418 11.21 14.12 -30.80
CA LEU A 418 10.70 12.89 -30.18
C LEU A 418 9.25 13.03 -29.69
N LEU A 419 8.89 14.17 -29.10
CA LEU A 419 7.53 14.47 -28.65
C LEU A 419 6.52 14.54 -29.80
N SER A 420 6.96 14.98 -30.98
CA SER A 420 6.10 15.04 -32.17
C SER A 420 5.93 13.70 -32.90
N GLN A 421 6.69 12.65 -32.52
CA GLN A 421 6.63 11.36 -33.20
C GLN A 421 5.41 10.53 -32.76
N PRO A 422 4.64 9.95 -33.70
CA PRO A 422 3.45 9.15 -33.37
C PRO A 422 3.78 7.85 -32.62
N ALA A 423 5.01 7.34 -32.79
CA ALA A 423 5.48 6.16 -32.08
C ALA A 423 5.48 6.36 -30.56
N LEU A 424 5.86 7.56 -30.07
CA LEU A 424 5.78 7.88 -28.65
C LEU A 424 4.33 7.91 -28.14
N GLY A 425 3.40 8.44 -28.95
CA GLY A 425 1.96 8.39 -28.69
C GLY A 425 1.46 6.95 -28.47
N SER A 426 1.87 6.02 -29.33
CA SER A 426 1.50 4.60 -29.21
C SER A 426 2.03 3.94 -27.93
N LEU A 427 3.20 4.38 -27.44
CA LEU A 427 3.74 3.91 -26.16
C LEU A 427 2.88 4.38 -24.98
N TRP A 428 2.43 5.64 -24.98
CA TRP A 428 1.49 6.16 -23.98
C TRP A 428 0.15 5.40 -23.99
N ASP A 429 -0.38 5.08 -25.17
CA ASP A 429 -1.63 4.33 -25.31
C ASP A 429 -1.51 2.87 -24.82
N SER A 430 -0.30 2.31 -24.85
CA SER A 430 -0.04 0.94 -24.39
C SER A 430 0.10 0.81 -22.86
N LEU A 431 0.22 1.92 -22.11
CA LEU A 431 0.37 1.92 -20.64
C LEU A 431 -0.75 1.17 -19.94
N GLY A 432 -2.01 1.47 -20.28
CA GLY A 432 -3.17 0.84 -19.64
C GLY A 432 -3.22 -0.68 -19.84
N ARG A 433 -2.67 -1.20 -20.95
CA ARG A 433 -2.65 -2.65 -21.23
C ARG A 433 -1.56 -3.39 -20.43
N CYS A 434 -0.43 -2.72 -20.19
CA CYS A 434 0.73 -3.28 -19.51
C CYS A 434 0.72 -3.01 -17.98
N SER A 435 -0.12 -2.10 -17.52
CA SER A 435 -0.27 -1.71 -16.10
C SER A 435 -0.89 -2.83 -15.26
N LEU A 436 -0.34 -3.04 -14.07
CA LEU A 436 -0.88 -3.99 -13.10
C LEU A 436 -2.16 -3.46 -12.44
N LEU A 437 -2.27 -2.14 -12.26
CA LEU A 437 -3.46 -1.50 -11.70
C LEU A 437 -4.65 -1.57 -12.66
N CYS A 438 -4.41 -1.33 -13.95
CA CYS A 438 -5.47 -1.31 -14.96
C CYS A 438 -5.83 -2.72 -15.47
N ASN A 439 -4.89 -3.67 -15.43
CA ASN A 439 -5.09 -5.04 -15.90
C ASN A 439 -4.54 -6.08 -14.90
N PRO A 440 -5.24 -6.31 -13.76
CA PRO A 440 -4.76 -7.22 -12.70
C PRO A 440 -4.68 -8.69 -13.14
N GLN A 441 -5.42 -9.09 -14.18
CA GLN A 441 -5.43 -10.46 -14.71
C GLN A 441 -4.13 -10.83 -15.44
N SER A 442 -3.28 -9.86 -15.78
CA SER A 442 -1.98 -10.10 -16.41
C SER A 442 -0.96 -10.77 -15.47
N CYS A 443 -1.23 -10.80 -14.16
CA CYS A 443 -0.25 -11.14 -13.13
C CYS A 443 -0.80 -12.13 -12.08
N ALA A 444 -1.38 -13.25 -12.52
CA ALA A 444 -1.72 -14.35 -11.62
C ALA A 444 -0.44 -15.13 -11.21
N PRO A 445 -0.22 -15.43 -9.91
CA PRO A 445 0.89 -16.27 -9.49
C PRO A 445 0.76 -17.67 -10.11
N ALA A 446 1.89 -18.32 -10.36
CA ALA A 446 1.86 -19.69 -10.89
C ALA A 446 1.14 -20.64 -9.92
N PRO A 447 0.23 -21.52 -10.39
CA PRO A 447 -0.51 -22.45 -9.53
C PRO A 447 0.42 -23.47 -8.84
N GLU A 448 1.67 -23.58 -9.29
CA GLU A 448 2.71 -24.50 -8.77
C GLU A 448 3.70 -23.82 -7.79
N ALA A 449 3.51 -22.55 -7.40
CA ALA A 449 4.44 -21.87 -6.49
C ALA A 449 4.23 -22.29 -5.02
N LEU A 450 5.24 -22.91 -4.40
CA LEU A 450 5.26 -23.22 -2.96
C LEU A 450 5.17 -21.93 -2.13
N ARG A 451 4.20 -21.84 -1.21
CA ARG A 451 4.00 -20.66 -0.33
C ARG A 451 5.24 -20.32 0.52
N SER A 452 6.00 -21.35 0.92
CA SER A 452 7.22 -21.22 1.73
C SER A 452 8.47 -20.84 0.93
N LEU A 453 8.36 -20.71 -0.40
CA LEU A 453 9.45 -20.42 -1.32
C LEU A 453 9.01 -19.41 -2.38
N VAL A 454 9.19 -18.13 -2.07
CA VAL A 454 8.77 -17.02 -2.94
C VAL A 454 9.47 -17.04 -4.29
N SER A 455 8.69 -16.77 -5.35
CA SER A 455 9.15 -16.63 -6.74
C SER A 455 8.51 -15.40 -7.38
N LEU A 456 9.24 -14.78 -8.32
CA LEU A 456 8.77 -13.66 -9.15
C LEU A 456 8.18 -14.12 -10.50
N GLY A 457 8.07 -15.44 -10.74
CA GLY A 457 7.61 -15.97 -12.02
C GLY A 457 6.09 -15.99 -12.17
N CYS A 458 5.60 -15.56 -13.34
CA CYS A 458 4.23 -15.81 -13.82
C CYS A 458 4.16 -17.18 -14.51
N THR A 459 2.98 -17.82 -14.57
CA THR A 459 2.78 -19.06 -15.35
C THR A 459 3.20 -18.87 -16.81
N GLY A 460 4.11 -19.72 -17.31
CA GLY A 460 4.43 -19.78 -18.75
C GLY A 460 5.29 -18.63 -19.30
N GLY A 461 5.92 -17.83 -18.43
CA GLY A 461 6.68 -16.63 -18.82
C GLY A 461 5.87 -15.35 -18.65
N CYS A 462 6.53 -14.19 -18.68
CA CYS A 462 5.83 -12.89 -18.62
C CYS A 462 5.16 -12.64 -19.97
N PRO A 463 3.83 -12.45 -20.06
CA PRO A 463 3.19 -12.13 -21.32
C PRO A 463 3.78 -10.84 -21.90
N PRO A 464 3.92 -10.71 -23.23
CA PRO A 464 4.60 -9.58 -23.85
C PRO A 464 3.96 -8.22 -23.49
N LEU A 465 2.66 -8.22 -23.21
CA LEU A 465 1.86 -7.07 -22.76
C LEU A 465 1.69 -7.00 -21.23
N SER A 466 2.72 -7.37 -20.47
CA SER A 466 2.81 -7.12 -19.03
C SER A 466 3.88 -6.08 -18.73
N LEU A 467 3.89 -5.51 -17.52
CA LEU A 467 4.96 -4.60 -17.08
C LEU A 467 6.36 -5.25 -17.20
N ALA A 468 6.46 -6.55 -16.95
CA ALA A 468 7.68 -7.35 -17.09
C ALA A 468 7.97 -7.80 -18.54
N GLY A 469 7.05 -7.57 -19.48
CA GLY A 469 7.17 -8.00 -20.87
C GLY A 469 8.17 -7.18 -21.68
N SER A 470 8.71 -7.80 -22.74
CA SER A 470 9.65 -7.16 -23.68
C SER A 470 9.03 -6.00 -24.48
N ALA A 471 7.71 -5.90 -24.56
CA ALA A 471 6.99 -4.80 -25.19
C ALA A 471 6.53 -3.71 -24.19
N SER A 472 6.98 -3.76 -22.94
CA SER A 472 6.58 -2.78 -21.92
C SER A 472 7.10 -1.37 -22.23
N PRO A 473 6.24 -0.34 -22.21
CA PRO A 473 6.66 1.04 -22.44
C PRO A 473 7.26 1.70 -21.17
N PHE A 474 6.99 1.12 -19.99
CA PHE A 474 7.34 1.69 -18.68
C PHE A 474 8.82 2.09 -18.54
N PRO A 475 9.82 1.28 -18.92
CA PRO A 475 11.21 1.60 -18.65
C PRO A 475 11.66 2.88 -19.35
N VAL A 476 11.29 3.01 -20.62
CA VAL A 476 11.69 4.16 -21.43
C VAL A 476 10.89 5.40 -21.05
N LEU A 477 9.58 5.30 -20.88
CA LEU A 477 8.74 6.44 -20.49
C LEU A 477 9.14 6.98 -19.11
N THR A 478 9.48 6.10 -18.15
CA THR A 478 9.98 6.51 -16.82
C THR A 478 11.32 7.25 -16.93
N SER A 479 12.26 6.74 -17.73
CA SER A 479 13.55 7.41 -17.93
C SER A 479 13.42 8.75 -18.67
N LEU A 480 12.49 8.86 -19.61
CA LEU A 480 12.18 10.09 -20.33
C LEU A 480 11.58 11.15 -19.38
N LEU A 481 10.64 10.76 -18.52
CA LEU A 481 10.08 11.63 -17.50
C LEU A 481 11.13 12.06 -16.46
N CYS A 482 12.10 11.20 -16.14
CA CYS A 482 13.22 11.55 -15.25
C CYS A 482 14.05 12.69 -15.85
N LEU A 483 14.49 12.52 -17.10
CA LEU A 483 15.21 13.54 -17.85
C LEU A 483 14.41 14.84 -17.97
N PHE A 484 13.12 14.77 -18.35
CA PHE A 484 12.26 15.96 -18.44
C PHE A 484 12.15 16.70 -17.11
N ASN A 485 12.04 15.98 -15.99
CA ASN A 485 12.06 16.61 -14.69
C ASN A 485 13.39 17.33 -14.45
N THR A 486 14.53 16.67 -14.66
CA THR A 486 15.85 17.29 -14.46
C THR A 486 16.02 18.53 -15.32
N LEU A 487 15.67 18.48 -16.61
CA LEU A 487 15.73 19.63 -17.51
C LEU A 487 14.75 20.73 -17.13
N ALA A 488 13.52 20.41 -16.73
CA ALA A 488 12.53 21.40 -16.28
C ALA A 488 12.95 22.11 -14.97
N ARG A 489 13.69 21.44 -14.09
CA ARG A 489 14.28 22.04 -12.87
C ARG A 489 15.38 23.04 -13.23
N ILE A 490 16.18 22.68 -14.22
CA ILE A 490 17.37 23.39 -14.67
C ILE A 490 16.97 24.61 -15.53
N HIS A 491 16.06 24.42 -16.49
CA HIS A 491 15.63 25.41 -17.47
C HIS A 491 14.10 25.63 -17.42
N LYS A 492 13.65 26.63 -16.66
CA LYS A 492 12.21 26.94 -16.47
C LYS A 492 11.45 27.19 -17.79
N GLY A 493 12.09 27.80 -18.78
CA GLY A 493 11.46 28.10 -20.08
C GLY A 493 11.07 26.86 -20.90
N LEU A 494 11.75 25.73 -20.71
CA LEU A 494 11.45 24.47 -21.41
C LEU A 494 10.36 23.66 -20.72
N CYS A 495 10.07 23.97 -19.44
CA CYS A 495 9.08 23.23 -18.66
C CYS A 495 7.71 23.21 -19.34
N GLY A 496 7.27 24.32 -19.95
CA GLY A 496 5.99 24.37 -20.66
C GLY A 496 5.96 23.46 -21.90
N GLN A 497 7.07 23.40 -22.65
CA GLN A 497 7.18 22.55 -23.84
C GLN A 497 7.25 21.06 -23.46
N LEU A 498 8.01 20.71 -22.42
CA LEU A 498 8.11 19.33 -21.92
C LEU A 498 6.82 18.85 -21.24
N ALA A 499 6.08 19.75 -20.58
CA ALA A 499 4.81 19.44 -19.95
C ALA A 499 3.68 19.10 -20.95
N THR A 500 3.87 19.34 -22.26
CA THR A 500 2.92 18.92 -23.31
C THR A 500 2.63 17.41 -23.27
N VAL A 501 3.56 16.61 -22.76
CA VAL A 501 3.42 15.16 -22.55
C VAL A 501 2.26 14.82 -21.60
N LEU A 502 2.00 15.67 -20.60
CA LEU A 502 0.91 15.49 -19.65
C LEU A 502 -0.47 15.63 -20.31
N ALA A 503 -0.53 16.29 -21.47
CA ALA A 503 -1.73 16.39 -22.30
C ALA A 503 -1.94 15.17 -23.21
N ALA A 504 -1.02 14.19 -23.23
CA ALA A 504 -1.16 13.00 -24.06
C ALA A 504 -2.38 12.16 -23.63
N PRO A 505 -3.28 11.79 -24.57
CA PRO A 505 -4.53 11.10 -24.25
C PRO A 505 -4.29 9.73 -23.60
N GLY A 506 -3.28 8.98 -24.05
CA GLY A 506 -2.92 7.69 -23.46
C GLY A 506 -2.55 7.78 -21.97
N LEU A 507 -1.81 8.82 -21.57
CA LEU A 507 -1.42 9.05 -20.18
C LEU A 507 -2.63 9.47 -19.30
N GLN A 508 -3.49 10.36 -19.82
CA GLN A 508 -4.70 10.78 -19.10
C GLN A 508 -5.70 9.63 -18.92
N ASN A 509 -5.89 8.81 -19.95
CA ASN A 509 -6.73 7.61 -19.87
C ASN A 509 -6.18 6.61 -18.84
N TYR A 510 -4.86 6.41 -18.82
CA TYR A 510 -4.20 5.59 -17.81
C TYR A 510 -4.42 6.11 -16.39
N PHE A 511 -4.28 7.42 -16.15
CA PHE A 511 -4.57 8.02 -14.85
C PHE A 511 -6.03 7.86 -14.42
N LEU A 512 -6.99 8.03 -15.34
CA LEU A 512 -8.41 7.79 -15.05
C LEU A 512 -8.67 6.33 -14.65
N GLN A 513 -8.04 5.37 -15.33
CA GLN A 513 -8.15 3.95 -14.98
C GLN A 513 -7.49 3.64 -13.62
N CYS A 514 -6.36 4.26 -13.28
CA CYS A 514 -5.70 4.09 -11.97
C CYS A 514 -6.54 4.58 -10.78
N LEU A 515 -7.50 5.48 -11.04
CA LEU A 515 -8.45 6.01 -10.06
C LEU A 515 -9.77 5.26 -10.04
N ALA A 516 -10.03 4.35 -10.99
CA ALA A 516 -11.26 3.59 -11.03
C ALA A 516 -11.41 2.72 -9.77
N PRO A 517 -12.65 2.52 -9.27
CA PRO A 517 -12.88 1.67 -8.12
C PRO A 517 -12.59 0.22 -8.49
N GLY A 518 -11.48 -0.31 -7.98
CA GLY A 518 -11.06 -1.70 -8.17
C GLY A 518 -10.45 -2.26 -6.89
N ALA A 519 -10.60 -3.57 -6.67
CA ALA A 519 -9.89 -4.25 -5.60
C ALA A 519 -8.38 -4.10 -5.84
N ALA A 520 -7.65 -3.62 -4.83
CA ALA A 520 -6.20 -3.53 -4.91
C ALA A 520 -5.64 -4.95 -5.18
N PRO A 521 -4.67 -5.11 -6.10
CA PRO A 521 -4.08 -6.42 -6.34
C PRO A 521 -3.42 -6.93 -5.05
N PRO A 522 -3.51 -8.24 -4.74
CA PRO A 522 -2.87 -8.78 -3.55
C PRO A 522 -1.37 -8.50 -3.59
N LEU A 523 -0.79 -8.13 -2.43
CA LEU A 523 0.63 -7.85 -2.27
C LEU A 523 1.42 -9.16 -2.25
N THR A 524 1.79 -9.62 -3.45
CA THR A 524 2.77 -10.69 -3.69
C THR A 524 4.13 -10.06 -3.96
N ALA A 525 5.22 -10.83 -3.89
CA ALA A 525 6.56 -10.32 -4.21
C ALA A 525 6.66 -9.77 -5.65
N PHE A 526 5.98 -10.40 -6.61
CA PHE A 526 5.94 -9.91 -7.99
C PHE A 526 5.12 -8.62 -8.11
N SER A 527 3.91 -8.57 -7.54
CA SER A 527 3.10 -7.35 -7.61
C SER A 527 3.77 -6.19 -6.89
N ALA A 528 4.42 -6.41 -5.74
CA ALA A 528 5.21 -5.38 -5.07
C ALA A 528 6.36 -4.84 -5.95
N TRP A 529 7.09 -5.74 -6.64
CA TRP A 529 8.13 -5.34 -7.59
C TRP A 529 7.56 -4.54 -8.77
N ALA A 530 6.48 -4.99 -9.39
CA ALA A 530 5.89 -4.36 -10.57
C ALA A 530 5.27 -2.99 -10.22
N LEU A 531 4.48 -2.94 -9.14
CA LEU A 531 3.85 -1.71 -8.64
C LEU A 531 4.86 -0.63 -8.32
N ARG A 532 6.04 -0.99 -7.80
CA ARG A 532 7.11 -0.02 -7.52
C ARG A 532 7.55 0.75 -8.77
N HIS A 533 7.76 0.07 -9.89
CA HIS A 533 8.14 0.72 -11.16
C HIS A 533 7.00 1.55 -11.74
N GLU A 534 5.77 1.06 -11.62
CA GLU A 534 4.56 1.78 -12.02
C GLU A 534 4.37 3.08 -11.21
N TYR A 535 4.64 3.04 -9.90
CA TYR A 535 4.59 4.18 -9.00
C TYR A 535 5.67 5.22 -9.29
N HIS A 536 6.85 4.83 -9.78
CA HIS A 536 7.87 5.79 -10.22
C HIS A 536 7.41 6.60 -11.43
N LEU A 537 6.76 5.95 -12.41
CA LEU A 537 6.20 6.65 -13.56
C LEU A 537 5.12 7.65 -13.14
N GLN A 538 4.19 7.23 -12.27
CA GLN A 538 3.14 8.12 -11.75
C GLN A 538 3.75 9.31 -10.98
N TYR A 539 4.72 9.05 -10.09
CA TYR A 539 5.40 10.09 -9.34
C TYR A 539 6.11 11.11 -10.24
N LEU A 540 6.91 10.66 -11.21
CA LEU A 540 7.67 11.56 -12.08
C LEU A 540 6.74 12.41 -12.95
N ALA A 541 5.62 11.87 -13.42
CA ALA A 541 4.60 12.65 -14.12
C ALA A 541 3.95 13.72 -13.22
N LEU A 542 3.65 13.38 -11.96
CA LEU A 542 3.09 14.33 -10.98
C LEU A 542 4.06 15.47 -10.64
N ILE A 543 5.36 15.19 -10.47
CA ILE A 543 6.37 16.22 -10.22
C ILE A 543 6.54 17.13 -11.44
N LEU A 544 6.48 16.59 -12.66
CA LEU A 544 6.50 17.40 -13.87
C LEU A 544 5.25 18.31 -13.93
N ALA A 545 4.08 17.78 -13.60
CA ALA A 545 2.83 18.54 -13.53
C ALA A 545 2.92 19.66 -12.48
N GLN A 546 3.51 19.37 -11.33
CA GLN A 546 3.71 20.34 -10.24
C GLN A 546 4.65 21.48 -10.67
N ARG A 547 5.71 21.17 -11.40
CA ARG A 547 6.63 22.19 -11.93
C ARG A 547 5.97 23.04 -13.01
N ALA A 548 5.22 22.41 -13.91
CA ALA A 548 4.46 23.11 -14.93
C ALA A 548 3.41 24.05 -14.32
N ALA A 549 2.71 23.60 -13.27
CA ALA A 549 1.68 24.38 -12.58
C ALA A 549 2.21 25.66 -11.93
N THR A 550 3.46 25.66 -11.44
CA THR A 550 4.09 26.87 -10.90
C THR A 550 4.41 27.94 -11.96
N LEU A 551 4.42 27.56 -13.24
CA LEU A 551 4.82 28.43 -14.35
C LEU A 551 3.64 28.82 -15.25
N GLN A 552 2.68 27.92 -15.45
CA GLN A 552 1.51 28.13 -16.31
C GLN A 552 0.24 27.59 -15.64
N PRO A 553 -0.92 28.23 -15.85
CA PRO A 553 -2.19 27.73 -15.33
C PRO A 553 -2.56 26.41 -16.00
N VAL A 554 -2.70 25.36 -15.19
CA VAL A 554 -3.08 24.02 -15.64
C VAL A 554 -4.59 23.95 -15.89
N PRO A 555 -5.07 23.28 -16.96
CA PRO A 555 -6.49 23.06 -17.16
C PRO A 555 -7.14 22.37 -15.96
N ALA A 556 -8.30 22.88 -15.51
CA ALA A 556 -8.96 22.42 -14.28
C ALA A 556 -9.19 20.89 -14.24
N THR A 557 -9.59 20.28 -15.36
CA THR A 557 -9.81 18.82 -15.45
C THR A 557 -8.53 18.02 -15.20
N SER A 558 -7.41 18.47 -15.77
CA SER A 558 -6.12 17.82 -15.59
C SER A 558 -5.55 18.04 -14.18
N ALA A 559 -5.73 19.24 -13.60
CA ALA A 559 -5.31 19.52 -12.22
C ALA A 559 -6.03 18.61 -11.22
N ALA A 560 -7.35 18.43 -11.39
CA ALA A 560 -8.13 17.53 -10.54
C ALA A 560 -7.71 16.07 -10.68
N LEU A 561 -7.41 15.62 -11.89
CA LEU A 561 -6.91 14.27 -12.18
C LEU A 561 -5.55 14.03 -11.52
N HIS A 562 -4.59 14.93 -11.69
CA HIS A 562 -3.27 14.84 -11.05
C HIS A 562 -3.39 14.81 -9.52
N HIS A 563 -4.27 15.63 -8.94
CA HIS A 563 -4.53 15.61 -7.51
C HIS A 563 -5.06 14.25 -7.04
N GLY A 564 -6.04 13.69 -7.75
CA GLY A 564 -6.59 12.37 -7.45
C GLY A 564 -5.52 11.27 -7.50
N VAL A 565 -4.68 11.28 -8.54
CA VAL A 565 -3.57 10.30 -8.67
C VAL A 565 -2.54 10.48 -7.56
N ALA A 566 -2.21 11.71 -7.15
CA ALA A 566 -1.30 11.96 -6.04
C ALA A 566 -1.82 11.37 -4.71
N LEU A 567 -3.11 11.54 -4.40
CA LEU A 567 -3.74 10.98 -3.21
C LEU A 567 -3.78 9.45 -3.25
N ALA A 568 -4.15 8.89 -4.40
CA ALA A 568 -4.17 7.46 -4.62
C ALA A 568 -2.77 6.85 -4.49
N LEU A 569 -1.76 7.46 -5.11
CA LEU A 569 -0.36 7.03 -5.03
C LEU A 569 0.13 7.05 -3.59
N LEU A 570 -0.13 8.13 -2.84
CA LEU A 570 0.29 8.26 -1.44
C LEU A 570 -0.21 7.11 -0.55
N SER A 571 -1.44 6.63 -0.77
CA SER A 571 -2.01 5.49 -0.04
C SER A 571 -1.46 4.12 -0.45
N ARG A 572 -0.71 4.04 -1.56
CA ARG A 572 -0.25 2.78 -2.17
C ARG A 572 1.28 2.60 -2.14
N LEU A 573 2.03 3.65 -1.82
CA LEU A 573 3.50 3.62 -1.82
C LEU A 573 4.06 2.53 -0.89
N LEU A 574 5.11 1.84 -1.36
CA LEU A 574 5.74 0.71 -0.68
C LEU A 574 7.01 1.13 0.10
N PRO A 575 7.48 0.34 1.07
CA PRO A 575 8.73 0.58 1.78
C PRO A 575 9.93 0.86 0.85
N GLY A 576 10.77 1.83 1.21
CA GLY A 576 11.87 2.34 0.38
C GLY A 576 11.53 3.55 -0.49
N SER A 577 10.24 3.96 -0.55
CA SER A 577 9.77 5.15 -1.27
C SER A 577 9.34 6.30 -0.34
N GLU A 578 9.86 6.34 0.88
CA GLU A 578 9.53 7.33 1.92
C GLU A 578 9.81 8.76 1.44
N HIS A 579 10.88 8.97 0.66
CA HIS A 579 11.15 10.28 0.08
C HIS A 579 10.04 10.72 -0.89
N LEU A 580 9.50 9.80 -1.70
CA LEU A 580 8.41 10.10 -2.64
C LEU A 580 7.15 10.51 -1.87
N ALA A 581 6.80 9.78 -0.81
CA ALA A 581 5.66 10.12 0.05
C ALA A 581 5.82 11.52 0.66
N HIS A 582 7.02 11.83 1.17
CA HIS A 582 7.33 13.13 1.75
C HIS A 582 7.24 14.27 0.71
N GLU A 583 7.79 14.07 -0.48
CA GLU A 583 7.72 15.06 -1.57
C GLU A 583 6.29 15.25 -2.08
N LEU A 584 5.47 14.19 -2.18
CA LEU A 584 4.06 14.32 -2.57
C LEU A 584 3.26 15.14 -1.55
N LEU A 585 3.47 14.90 -0.25
CA LEU A 585 2.87 15.70 0.83
C LEU A 585 3.32 17.17 0.75
N LEU A 586 4.57 17.44 0.43
CA LEU A 586 5.09 18.81 0.32
C LEU A 586 4.63 19.55 -0.93
N SER A 587 4.59 18.85 -2.06
CA SER A 587 4.60 19.46 -3.39
C SER A 587 3.30 19.27 -4.17
N CYS A 588 2.47 18.28 -3.85
CA CYS A 588 1.24 17.97 -4.61
C CYS A 588 -0.04 18.04 -3.75
N VAL A 589 -0.07 17.34 -2.62
CA VAL A 589 -1.31 17.09 -1.85
C VAL A 589 -1.98 18.36 -1.33
N PHE A 590 -1.22 19.27 -0.72
CA PHE A 590 -1.78 20.48 -0.08
C PHE A 590 -1.56 21.76 -0.90
N ARG A 591 -1.45 21.65 -2.22
CA ARG A 591 -1.24 22.80 -3.12
C ARG A 591 -2.56 23.30 -3.71
N LEU A 592 -2.67 24.63 -3.78
CA LEU A 592 -3.82 25.30 -4.39
C LEU A 592 -3.96 25.08 -5.89
N GLU A 593 -2.84 24.95 -6.61
CA GLU A 593 -2.82 24.76 -8.06
C GLU A 593 -3.52 23.45 -8.51
N PHE A 594 -3.61 22.47 -7.61
CA PHE A 594 -4.25 21.17 -7.85
C PHE A 594 -5.72 21.10 -7.38
N LEU A 595 -6.25 22.21 -6.85
CA LEU A 595 -7.63 22.37 -6.38
C LEU A 595 -8.35 23.50 -7.15
N PRO A 596 -8.61 23.30 -8.47
CA PRO A 596 -9.23 24.32 -9.32
C PRO A 596 -10.66 24.68 -8.88
N GLU A 597 -11.35 23.77 -8.18
CA GLU A 597 -12.73 23.95 -7.71
C GLU A 597 -12.89 25.19 -6.82
N ARG A 598 -11.84 25.57 -6.08
CA ARG A 598 -11.83 26.77 -5.26
C ARG A 598 -12.14 28.03 -6.07
N ALA A 599 -11.56 28.15 -7.28
CA ALA A 599 -11.68 29.34 -8.12
C ALA A 599 -12.89 29.26 -9.08
N ALA A 600 -13.41 28.06 -9.33
CA ALA A 600 -14.48 27.79 -10.29
C ALA A 600 -15.90 27.81 -9.68
N GLY A 601 -16.08 28.44 -8.51
CA GLY A 601 -17.38 28.49 -7.83
C GLY A 601 -17.75 27.22 -7.04
N GLY A 602 -16.77 26.37 -6.72
CA GLY A 602 -16.94 25.14 -5.95
C GLY A 602 -17.58 25.34 -4.56
N PRO A 603 -17.19 26.34 -3.75
CA PRO A 603 -17.83 26.53 -2.44
C PRO A 603 -19.30 26.95 -2.58
N GLU A 604 -19.64 27.81 -3.54
CA GLU A 604 -21.03 28.21 -3.82
C GLU A 604 -21.87 27.03 -4.32
N ALA A 605 -21.30 26.18 -5.19
CA ALA A 605 -21.94 24.96 -5.64
C ALA A 605 -22.18 23.96 -4.48
N ALA A 606 -21.26 23.93 -3.51
CA ALA A 606 -21.39 23.10 -2.32
C ALA A 606 -22.57 23.56 -1.46
N ASP A 607 -22.72 24.86 -1.23
CA ASP A 607 -23.86 25.42 -0.49
C ASP A 607 -25.19 25.18 -1.22
N PHE A 608 -25.20 25.33 -2.55
CA PHE A 608 -26.38 25.06 -3.37
C PHE A 608 -26.80 23.59 -3.33
N SER A 609 -25.85 22.65 -3.37
CA SER A 609 -26.12 21.22 -3.23
C SER A 609 -26.76 20.87 -1.89
N ASP A 610 -26.35 21.51 -0.80
CA ASP A 610 -26.92 21.26 0.52
C ASP A 610 -28.34 21.81 0.64
N GLN A 611 -28.63 22.97 0.02
CA GLN A 611 -29.98 23.53 -0.05
C GLN A 611 -30.95 22.65 -0.86
N LEU A 612 -30.47 21.96 -1.89
CA LEU A 612 -31.28 21.02 -2.68
C LEU A 612 -31.53 19.70 -1.94
N SER A 613 -30.59 19.28 -1.08
CA SER A 613 -30.65 18.00 -0.37
C SER A 613 -31.46 18.08 0.93
N LEU A 614 -31.45 19.24 1.59
CA LEU A 614 -32.14 19.50 2.85
C LEU A 614 -33.27 20.50 2.59
N GLY A 615 -34.48 19.98 2.36
CA GLY A 615 -35.68 20.82 2.32
C GLY A 615 -35.84 21.59 3.64
N SER A 616 -35.59 22.90 3.58
CA SER A 616 -35.80 23.94 4.60
C SER A 616 -34.71 24.20 5.68
N SER A 617 -34.29 25.47 5.70
CA SER A 617 -33.58 26.27 6.71
C SER A 617 -32.44 25.63 7.53
N ARG A 618 -31.20 25.83 7.07
CA ARG A 618 -30.05 26.07 7.96
C ARG A 618 -29.63 27.54 7.84
N ASP A 619 -29.08 28.09 8.93
CA ASP A 619 -28.64 29.49 8.99
C ASP A 619 -27.65 29.84 7.85
N PRO A 620 -27.86 30.97 7.15
CA PRO A 620 -27.05 31.37 5.98
C PRO A 620 -25.58 31.69 6.30
N GLY A 621 -25.17 31.70 7.57
CA GLY A 621 -23.80 32.03 8.01
C GLY A 621 -22.85 30.83 8.22
N CYS A 622 -23.35 29.59 8.18
CA CYS A 622 -22.57 28.36 8.47
C CYS A 622 -22.64 27.36 7.29
N GLY A 623 -22.57 27.87 6.06
CA GLY A 623 -22.56 27.05 4.85
C GLY A 623 -21.31 26.19 4.71
N ARG A 624 -21.44 25.00 4.11
CA ARG A 624 -20.30 24.13 3.77
C ARG A 624 -19.29 24.84 2.88
N GLY A 625 -19.74 25.74 2.00
CA GLY A 625 -18.91 26.57 1.15
C GLY A 625 -17.96 27.48 1.94
N VAL A 626 -18.43 28.07 3.05
CA VAL A 626 -17.59 28.90 3.94
C VAL A 626 -16.50 28.05 4.59
N LEU A 627 -16.85 26.87 5.09
CA LEU A 627 -15.89 25.93 5.69
C LEU A 627 -14.85 25.44 4.68
N LEU A 628 -15.26 25.17 3.43
CA LEU A 628 -14.34 24.81 2.34
C LEU A 628 -13.41 25.96 1.96
N ALA A 629 -13.93 27.19 1.93
CA ALA A 629 -13.12 28.38 1.66
C ALA A 629 -12.07 28.61 2.75
N GLN A 630 -12.43 28.41 4.03
CA GLN A 630 -11.50 28.46 5.16
C GLN A 630 -10.44 27.36 5.09
N ALA A 631 -10.85 26.10 4.83
CA ALA A 631 -9.92 24.99 4.66
C ALA A 631 -8.88 25.24 3.55
N CYS A 632 -9.30 25.88 2.45
CA CYS A 632 -8.40 26.28 1.36
C CYS A 632 -7.41 27.38 1.76
N GLN A 633 -7.79 28.29 2.67
CA GLN A 633 -6.89 29.32 3.20
C GLN A 633 -5.86 28.68 4.16
N ASP A 634 -6.29 27.70 4.94
CA ASP A 634 -5.49 27.00 5.94
C ASP A 634 -4.63 25.86 5.39
N LEU A 635 -4.57 25.63 4.07
CA LEU A 635 -3.78 24.54 3.48
C LEU A 635 -2.29 24.49 3.93
N PRO A 636 -1.54 25.60 4.07
CA PRO A 636 -0.17 25.56 4.58
C PRO A 636 -0.09 25.02 6.01
N SER A 637 -1.09 25.38 6.81
CA SER A 637 -1.31 24.94 8.18
C SER A 637 -1.67 23.45 8.23
N ILE A 638 -2.61 23.02 7.39
CA ILE A 638 -2.98 21.60 7.22
C ILE A 638 -1.75 20.78 6.82
N ARG A 639 -0.97 21.25 5.84
CA ARG A 639 0.27 20.60 5.41
C ARG A 639 1.23 20.38 6.58
N SER A 640 1.46 21.39 7.40
CA SER A 640 2.35 21.27 8.57
C SER A 640 1.87 20.22 9.58
N CYS A 641 0.55 20.12 9.79
CA CYS A 641 -0.07 19.12 10.63
C CYS A 641 0.15 17.70 10.07
N TYR A 642 -0.14 17.47 8.80
CA TYR A 642 0.04 16.14 8.19
C TYR A 642 1.50 15.73 8.08
N LEU A 643 2.44 16.65 7.86
CA LEU A 643 3.88 16.31 7.90
C LEU A 643 4.35 15.88 9.29
N THR A 644 3.71 16.36 10.35
CA THR A 644 4.02 16.00 11.74
C THR A 644 3.40 14.65 12.11
N HIS A 645 2.13 14.42 11.73
CA HIS A 645 1.39 13.22 12.11
C HIS A 645 1.61 12.03 11.15
N CYS A 646 1.88 12.24 9.86
CA CYS A 646 2.30 11.19 8.92
C CYS A 646 3.82 10.97 9.02
N SER A 647 4.35 10.81 10.23
CA SER A 647 5.79 10.68 10.46
C SER A 647 6.30 9.35 9.90
N LEU A 648 7.05 9.43 8.81
CA LEU A 648 7.80 8.31 8.26
C LEU A 648 9.03 8.05 9.15
N ALA A 649 9.47 6.79 9.26
CA ALA A 649 10.64 6.46 10.07
C ALA A 649 11.86 7.23 9.55
N GLN A 650 12.43 8.10 10.41
CA GLN A 650 13.56 8.97 10.04
C GLN A 650 14.75 8.26 9.38
N PRO A 651 15.19 7.05 9.81
CA PRO A 651 16.29 6.36 9.13
C PRO A 651 15.90 5.89 7.71
N SER A 652 14.67 5.42 7.49
CA SER A 652 14.24 5.00 6.15
C SER A 652 14.02 6.20 5.23
N LEU A 653 13.50 7.31 5.76
CA LEU A 653 13.40 8.57 5.03
C LEU A 653 14.77 9.07 4.55
N LYS A 654 15.78 9.10 5.42
CA LYS A 654 17.15 9.50 5.04
C LYS A 654 17.75 8.56 3.99
N ALA A 655 17.58 7.25 4.16
CA ALA A 655 18.06 6.26 3.20
C ALA A 655 17.38 6.43 1.83
N SER A 656 16.06 6.60 1.79
CA SER A 656 15.29 6.87 0.57
C SER A 656 15.68 8.21 -0.07
N GLN A 657 15.85 9.26 0.73
CA GLN A 657 16.33 10.56 0.25
C GLN A 657 17.71 10.45 -0.42
N ALA A 658 18.65 9.73 0.20
CA ALA A 658 19.97 9.52 -0.37
C ALA A 658 19.90 8.78 -1.72
N LEU A 659 19.02 7.78 -1.84
CA LEU A 659 18.79 7.03 -3.08
C LEU A 659 18.31 7.94 -4.22
N TYR A 660 17.24 8.71 -3.99
CA TYR A 660 16.62 9.53 -5.04
C TYR A 660 17.39 10.82 -5.35
N ARG A 661 18.15 11.36 -4.39
CA ARG A 661 19.01 12.54 -4.62
C ARG A 661 20.35 12.19 -5.25
N GLY A 662 20.71 10.90 -5.34
CA GLY A 662 22.00 10.43 -5.83
C GLY A 662 23.15 10.67 -4.84
N GLU A 663 22.88 10.66 -3.53
CA GLU A 663 23.88 10.82 -2.47
C GLU A 663 24.50 9.46 -2.12
N LEU A 664 25.34 8.95 -3.03
CA LEU A 664 25.80 7.55 -3.04
C LEU A 664 26.53 7.10 -1.77
N GLN A 665 27.18 8.02 -1.06
CA GLN A 665 27.92 7.72 0.17
C GLN A 665 27.01 7.37 1.36
N GLN A 666 25.76 7.84 1.34
CA GLN A 666 24.80 7.64 2.42
C GLN A 666 23.91 6.40 2.21
N ILE A 667 24.03 5.71 1.08
CA ILE A 667 23.23 4.52 0.77
C ILE A 667 23.74 3.32 1.58
N PRO A 668 22.90 2.73 2.46
CA PRO A 668 23.32 1.61 3.31
C PRO A 668 23.26 0.25 2.57
N ALA A 669 22.25 0.05 1.72
CA ALA A 669 22.00 -1.20 1.00
C ALA A 669 21.11 -0.96 -0.22
N LEU A 670 21.20 -1.86 -1.22
CA LEU A 670 20.27 -1.89 -2.35
C LEU A 670 19.11 -2.89 -2.15
N LEU A 671 19.20 -3.75 -1.13
CA LEU A 671 18.11 -4.61 -0.68
C LEU A 671 17.10 -3.78 0.12
N LEU A 672 15.86 -3.72 -0.36
CA LEU A 672 14.78 -2.93 0.25
C LEU A 672 14.18 -3.62 1.49
N PRO A 673 13.42 -2.92 2.34
CA PRO A 673 12.63 -3.55 3.39
C PRO A 673 11.49 -4.42 2.82
N LEU A 674 11.08 -5.47 3.52
CA LEU A 674 9.98 -6.34 3.10
C LEU A 674 8.64 -5.55 3.03
N PRO A 675 7.92 -5.57 1.90
CA PRO A 675 6.62 -4.91 1.78
C PRO A 675 5.53 -5.77 2.41
N LYS A 676 5.23 -5.54 3.70
CA LYS A 676 4.07 -6.15 4.38
C LYS A 676 2.79 -5.36 4.09
N GLU A 677 2.90 -4.04 4.17
CA GLU A 677 1.82 -3.08 4.03
C GLU A 677 2.33 -1.82 3.31
N PRO A 678 1.44 -0.98 2.76
CA PRO A 678 1.81 0.35 2.27
C PRO A 678 2.43 1.22 3.38
N LEU A 679 3.18 2.24 2.98
CA LEU A 679 3.86 3.16 3.91
C LEU A 679 2.90 3.90 4.85
N LEU A 680 1.71 4.23 4.36
CA LEU A 680 0.67 4.91 5.11
C LEU A 680 -0.56 4.01 5.17
N PRO A 681 -1.30 4.03 6.30
CA PRO A 681 -2.52 3.26 6.42
C PRO A 681 -3.58 3.78 5.44
N THR A 682 -4.56 2.94 5.11
CA THR A 682 -5.64 3.30 4.17
C THR A 682 -6.44 4.52 4.61
N ASP A 683 -6.54 4.75 5.92
CA ASP A 683 -7.23 5.87 6.54
C ASP A 683 -6.27 6.98 6.99
N TRP A 684 -5.13 7.14 6.32
CA TRP A 684 -4.18 8.23 6.57
C TRP A 684 -4.81 9.65 6.62
N PRO A 685 -5.92 9.99 5.90
CA PRO A 685 -6.56 11.30 6.06
C PRO A 685 -7.15 11.52 7.46
N PHE A 686 -7.31 10.47 8.26
CA PHE A 686 -7.77 10.56 9.65
C PHE A 686 -6.63 10.38 10.65
N LEU A 687 -5.40 10.11 10.21
CA LEU A 687 -4.26 9.79 11.08
C LEU A 687 -4.00 10.83 12.19
N PRO A 688 -4.09 12.15 11.95
CA PRO A 688 -3.94 13.12 13.03
C PRO A 688 -4.99 12.94 14.15
N LEU A 689 -6.24 12.60 13.79
CA LEU A 689 -7.31 12.33 14.75
C LEU A 689 -7.06 11.03 15.52
N VAL A 690 -6.55 10.00 14.84
CA VAL A 690 -6.18 8.72 15.47
C VAL A 690 -5.06 8.91 16.48
N HIS A 691 -4.04 9.68 16.13
CA HIS A 691 -2.93 9.99 17.03
C HIS A 691 -3.40 10.78 18.25
N LEU A 692 -4.29 11.77 18.08
CA LEU A 692 -4.87 12.49 19.22
C LEU A 692 -5.66 11.56 20.15
N TYR A 693 -6.46 10.65 19.57
CA TYR A 693 -7.27 9.71 20.36
C TYR A 693 -6.41 8.70 21.14
N HIS A 694 -5.38 8.13 20.52
CA HIS A 694 -4.46 7.21 21.21
C HIS A 694 -3.67 7.94 22.31
N GLN A 695 -3.22 9.17 22.05
CA GLN A 695 -2.54 9.99 23.06
C GLN A 695 -3.43 10.27 24.28
N ALA A 696 -4.71 10.60 24.06
CA ALA A 696 -5.68 10.81 25.13
C ALA A 696 -5.96 9.51 25.93
N SER A 697 -6.02 8.37 25.23
CA SER A 697 -6.24 7.06 25.86
C SER A 697 -5.05 6.60 26.72
N ASP A 698 -3.82 6.84 26.25
CA ASP A 698 -2.60 6.38 26.92
C ASP A 698 -2.15 7.32 28.07
N ALA A 699 -2.53 8.61 28.04
CA ALA A 699 -2.11 9.62 29.02
C ALA A 699 -3.29 10.35 29.70
N PRO A 700 -4.11 9.67 30.52
CA PRO A 700 -5.29 10.25 31.18
C PRO A 700 -4.97 11.34 32.23
N SER A 701 -3.69 11.62 32.51
CA SER A 701 -3.23 12.60 33.51
C SER A 701 -2.16 13.58 32.97
N GLY A 702 -1.95 13.61 31.65
CA GLY A 702 -0.95 14.45 30.99
C GLY A 702 -1.48 15.84 30.59
N VAL A 703 -0.59 16.83 30.58
CA VAL A 703 -0.84 18.16 30.00
C VAL A 703 -1.38 17.99 28.57
N PRO A 704 -2.52 18.61 28.20
CA PRO A 704 -3.04 18.53 26.84
C PRO A 704 -1.97 18.96 25.85
N THR A 705 -1.84 18.25 24.72
CA THR A 705 -0.93 18.68 23.65
C THR A 705 -1.24 20.13 23.31
N ALA A 706 -0.21 20.98 23.22
CA ALA A 706 -0.36 22.43 23.10
C ALA A 706 -1.21 22.92 21.90
N ASP A 707 -1.58 22.04 20.95
CA ASP A 707 -2.48 22.35 19.82
C ASP A 707 -3.45 21.20 19.46
N ALA A 708 -4.09 20.54 20.44
CA ALA A 708 -5.09 19.49 20.16
C ALA A 708 -6.25 20.00 19.28
N VAL A 709 -6.74 21.20 19.60
CA VAL A 709 -7.81 21.91 18.87
C VAL A 709 -7.39 22.18 17.43
N GLY A 710 -6.19 22.75 17.20
CA GLY A 710 -5.72 23.05 15.85
C GLY A 710 -5.45 21.79 15.03
N THR A 711 -4.93 20.71 15.63
CA THR A 711 -4.74 19.43 14.93
C THR A 711 -6.08 18.82 14.51
N ALA A 712 -7.07 18.77 15.41
CA ALA A 712 -8.40 18.24 15.09
C ALA A 712 -9.10 19.07 14.00
N MET A 713 -9.07 20.40 14.13
CA MET A 713 -9.64 21.32 13.14
C MET A 713 -9.01 21.13 11.76
N ARG A 714 -7.68 21.11 11.65
CA ARG A 714 -6.97 20.93 10.37
C ARG A 714 -7.22 19.57 9.73
N ALA A 715 -7.33 18.52 10.55
CA ALA A 715 -7.65 17.18 10.05
C ALA A 715 -9.08 17.12 9.48
N LEU A 716 -10.05 17.66 10.21
CA LEU A 716 -11.46 17.72 9.77
C LEU A 716 -11.64 18.62 8.54
N GLN A 717 -10.96 19.76 8.47
CA GLN A 717 -10.92 20.62 7.28
C GLN A 717 -10.44 19.85 6.04
N TRP A 718 -9.36 19.07 6.18
CA TRP A 718 -8.83 18.29 5.07
C TRP A 718 -9.78 17.18 4.62
N VAL A 719 -10.35 16.43 5.57
CA VAL A 719 -11.34 15.40 5.26
C VAL A 719 -12.56 16.00 4.55
N LEU A 720 -13.01 17.20 4.96
CA LEU A 720 -14.12 17.90 4.31
C LEU A 720 -13.81 18.26 2.85
N VAL A 721 -12.58 18.71 2.56
CA VAL A 721 -12.12 18.97 1.18
C VAL A 721 -12.12 17.67 0.35
N LEU A 722 -11.63 16.56 0.93
CA LEU A 722 -11.62 15.26 0.24
C LEU A 722 -13.03 14.72 -0.02
N GLU A 723 -13.93 14.73 0.97
CA GLU A 723 -15.32 14.29 0.81
C GLU A 723 -16.10 15.11 -0.23
N SER A 724 -15.76 16.40 -0.37
CA SER A 724 -16.45 17.33 -1.26
C SER A 724 -15.94 17.25 -2.69
N TRP A 725 -14.61 17.20 -2.89
CA TRP A 725 -14.01 17.32 -4.22
C TRP A 725 -13.29 16.05 -4.70
N ARG A 726 -12.84 15.17 -3.80
CA ARG A 726 -12.08 13.95 -4.14
C ARG A 726 -12.58 12.72 -3.37
N PRO A 727 -13.88 12.35 -3.47
CA PRO A 727 -14.42 11.20 -2.76
C PRO A 727 -13.73 9.88 -3.13
N GLN A 728 -13.08 9.82 -4.30
CA GLN A 728 -12.32 8.65 -4.76
C GLN A 728 -11.16 8.30 -3.81
N ALA A 729 -10.55 9.30 -3.17
CA ALA A 729 -9.45 9.09 -2.23
C ALA A 729 -9.92 8.39 -0.93
N LEU A 730 -11.22 8.43 -0.64
CA LEU A 730 -11.83 7.87 0.56
C LEU A 730 -12.58 6.56 0.30
N TRP A 731 -12.62 6.05 -0.93
CA TRP A 731 -13.31 4.80 -1.26
C TRP A 731 -12.75 3.58 -0.53
N ALA A 732 -11.44 3.58 -0.23
CA ALA A 732 -10.81 2.52 0.55
C ALA A 732 -11.18 2.58 2.05
N VAL A 733 -11.66 3.73 2.54
CA VAL A 733 -12.05 3.91 3.95
C VAL A 733 -13.54 3.62 4.09
N PRO A 734 -13.93 2.55 4.82
CA PRO A 734 -15.34 2.20 4.96
C PRO A 734 -16.11 3.34 5.66
N PRO A 735 -17.39 3.59 5.31
CA PRO A 735 -18.20 4.62 5.95
C PRO A 735 -18.26 4.49 7.49
N ALA A 736 -18.20 3.27 8.02
CA ALA A 736 -18.18 3.02 9.46
C ALA A 736 -16.87 3.47 10.12
N ALA A 737 -15.72 3.29 9.46
CA ALA A 737 -14.46 3.86 9.94
C ALA A 737 -14.54 5.39 9.94
N ARG A 738 -15.09 6.02 8.91
CA ARG A 738 -15.30 7.48 8.89
C ARG A 738 -16.14 7.96 10.08
N LEU A 739 -17.25 7.28 10.38
CA LEU A 739 -18.08 7.56 11.56
C LEU A 739 -17.28 7.37 12.86
N ALA A 740 -16.57 6.25 13.01
CA ALA A 740 -15.75 5.96 14.19
C ALA A 740 -14.68 7.04 14.42
N ARG A 741 -14.02 7.51 13.36
CA ARG A 741 -13.03 8.60 13.44
C ARG A 741 -13.66 9.93 13.85
N LEU A 742 -14.90 10.22 13.43
CA LEU A 742 -15.65 11.38 13.94
C LEU A 742 -16.00 11.23 15.42
N MET A 743 -16.43 10.04 15.86
CA MET A 743 -16.70 9.77 17.28
C MET A 743 -15.44 9.94 18.14
N CYS A 744 -14.27 9.55 17.62
CA CYS A 744 -12.99 9.75 18.31
C CYS A 744 -12.73 11.23 18.66
N VAL A 745 -13.19 12.20 17.85
CA VAL A 745 -13.03 13.63 18.13
C VAL A 745 -13.67 14.02 19.47
N PHE A 746 -14.82 13.44 19.80
CA PHE A 746 -15.50 13.69 21.07
C PHE A 746 -14.79 13.02 22.24
N LEU A 747 -14.05 11.92 22.00
CA LEU A 747 -13.39 11.14 23.05
C LEU A 747 -11.99 11.63 23.40
N VAL A 748 -11.43 12.60 22.65
CA VAL A 748 -10.09 13.15 22.91
C VAL A 748 -10.07 14.04 24.15
N ASP A 749 -11.05 14.94 24.29
CA ASP A 749 -11.17 15.88 25.41
C ASP A 749 -12.64 16.30 25.59
N SER A 750 -13.03 16.46 26.86
CA SER A 750 -14.31 17.00 27.33
C SER A 750 -14.73 18.36 26.75
N GLU A 751 -13.79 19.17 26.25
CA GLU A 751 -14.10 20.51 25.70
C GLU A 751 -13.89 20.62 24.18
N LEU A 752 -13.17 19.69 23.55
CA LEU A 752 -12.78 19.79 22.13
C LEU A 752 -13.99 19.88 21.19
N PHE A 753 -15.05 19.12 21.47
CA PHE A 753 -16.26 19.12 20.65
C PHE A 753 -17.12 20.38 20.83
N ARG A 754 -16.85 21.22 21.84
CA ARG A 754 -17.57 22.48 22.08
C ARG A 754 -17.03 23.65 21.28
N GLU A 755 -15.85 23.49 20.70
CA GLU A 755 -15.26 24.49 19.83
C GLU A 755 -16.12 24.66 18.58
N THR A 756 -16.65 25.88 18.39
CA THR A 756 -17.53 26.23 17.26
C THR A 756 -17.00 25.84 15.88
N PRO A 757 -15.70 25.99 15.53
CA PRO A 757 -15.20 25.54 14.22
C PRO A 757 -15.25 24.01 14.07
N ILE A 758 -15.01 23.25 15.15
CA ILE A 758 -15.05 21.79 15.14
C ILE A 758 -16.49 21.30 14.97
N GLN A 759 -17.44 21.93 15.69
CA GLN A 759 -18.87 21.61 15.55
C GLN A 759 -19.36 21.78 14.11
N GLY A 760 -19.01 22.90 13.46
CA GLY A 760 -19.37 23.15 12.06
C GLY A 760 -18.82 22.09 11.11
N LEU A 761 -17.55 21.70 11.29
CA LEU A 761 -16.89 20.69 10.46
C LEU A 761 -17.48 19.28 10.68
N VAL A 762 -17.68 18.86 11.93
CA VAL A 762 -18.28 17.57 12.27
C VAL A 762 -19.72 17.48 11.76
N ALA A 763 -20.52 18.54 11.91
CA ALA A 763 -21.88 18.59 11.39
C ALA A 763 -21.91 18.48 9.85
N ALA A 764 -20.98 19.13 9.15
CA ALA A 764 -20.86 19.03 7.70
C ALA A 764 -20.45 17.60 7.25
N LEU A 765 -19.49 16.98 7.92
CA LEU A 765 -19.04 15.61 7.63
C LEU A 765 -20.12 14.56 7.96
N LEU A 766 -20.83 14.72 9.08
CA LEU A 766 -21.96 13.86 9.43
C LEU A 766 -23.05 13.93 8.36
N ALA A 767 -23.38 15.12 7.86
CA ALA A 767 -24.36 15.28 6.78
C ALA A 767 -23.95 14.53 5.49
N ARG A 768 -22.65 14.40 5.19
CA ARG A 768 -22.15 13.58 4.07
C ARG A 768 -22.39 12.08 4.28
N LEU A 769 -22.22 11.59 5.50
CA LEU A 769 -22.53 10.20 5.85
C LEU A 769 -24.03 9.90 5.77
N CYS A 770 -24.88 10.92 5.91
CA CYS A 770 -26.34 10.80 5.82
C CYS A 770 -26.86 10.75 4.37
N GLN A 771 -26.03 11.01 3.37
CA GLN A 771 -26.45 10.92 1.96
C GLN A 771 -26.86 9.48 1.60
N PRO A 772 -27.92 9.28 0.80
CA PRO A 772 -28.50 7.96 0.57
C PRO A 772 -27.50 6.94 0.01
N GLU A 773 -26.60 7.36 -0.88
CA GLU A 773 -25.58 6.49 -1.49
C GLU A 773 -24.55 5.95 -0.48
N VAL A 774 -24.11 6.81 0.45
CA VAL A 774 -23.14 6.45 1.50
C VAL A 774 -23.84 5.69 2.61
N LEU A 775 -25.04 6.15 2.97
CA LEU A 775 -25.86 5.58 4.02
C LEU A 775 -26.17 4.10 3.71
N GLN A 776 -26.53 3.75 2.47
CA GLN A 776 -26.79 2.36 2.07
C GLN A 776 -25.57 1.44 2.20
N LYS A 777 -24.34 1.98 2.08
CA LYS A 777 -23.08 1.23 2.17
C LYS A 777 -22.51 1.17 3.60
N LEU A 778 -23.13 1.87 4.56
CA LEU A 778 -22.67 1.92 5.94
C LEU A 778 -22.94 0.57 6.63
N ASN A 779 -21.87 -0.16 6.95
CA ASN A 779 -21.89 -1.40 7.73
C ASN A 779 -21.02 -1.24 8.99
N LEU A 780 -21.62 -1.31 10.18
CA LEU A 780 -20.92 -1.11 11.46
C LEU A 780 -20.21 -2.38 11.95
N ASP A 781 -20.48 -3.54 11.35
CA ASP A 781 -19.89 -4.82 11.76
C ASP A 781 -18.54 -5.10 11.06
N CYS A 782 -17.98 -4.11 10.33
CA CYS A 782 -16.68 -4.26 9.67
C CYS A 782 -15.51 -4.06 10.65
N PRO A 783 -14.36 -4.73 10.45
CA PRO A 783 -13.17 -4.47 11.26
C PRO A 783 -12.68 -3.03 11.08
N LEU A 784 -12.32 -2.39 12.18
CA LEU A 784 -11.88 -1.00 12.22
C LEU A 784 -10.39 -0.95 12.58
N PRO A 785 -9.51 -0.49 11.66
CA PRO A 785 -8.07 -0.41 11.95
C PRO A 785 -7.78 0.41 13.22
N GLY A 786 -7.02 -0.15 14.16
CA GLY A 786 -6.64 0.55 15.40
C GLY A 786 -7.77 0.73 16.44
N LEU A 787 -8.92 0.10 16.26
CA LEU A 787 -10.00 0.05 17.25
C LEU A 787 -10.40 -1.43 17.49
N ALA A 788 -10.79 -1.77 18.73
CA ALA A 788 -11.15 -3.16 19.07
C ALA A 788 -12.44 -3.61 18.36
N SER A 789 -13.53 -2.85 18.53
CA SER A 789 -14.79 -3.08 17.83
C SER A 789 -15.65 -1.81 17.82
N PHE A 790 -16.63 -1.73 16.92
CA PHE A 790 -17.59 -0.62 16.92
C PHE A 790 -18.47 -0.61 18.19
N PRO A 791 -19.01 -1.74 18.69
CA PRO A 791 -19.76 -1.77 19.95
C PRO A 791 -18.98 -1.25 21.16
N ASP A 792 -17.70 -1.61 21.31
CA ASP A 792 -16.86 -1.13 22.42
C ASP A 792 -16.63 0.38 22.32
N LEU A 793 -16.37 0.89 21.11
CA LEU A 793 -16.28 2.33 20.87
C LEU A 793 -17.59 3.03 21.24
N TYR A 794 -18.74 2.44 20.88
CA TYR A 794 -20.05 3.03 21.17
C TYR A 794 -20.37 3.06 22.67
N ALA A 795 -20.02 2.00 23.43
CA ALA A 795 -20.17 1.98 24.88
C ALA A 795 -19.35 3.11 25.55
N ASN A 796 -18.07 3.23 25.19
CA ASN A 796 -17.22 4.32 25.69
C ASN A 796 -17.77 5.71 25.30
N PHE A 797 -18.36 5.82 24.11
CA PHE A 797 -18.97 7.06 23.63
C PHE A 797 -20.23 7.44 24.42
N LEU A 798 -21.05 6.46 24.83
CA LEU A 798 -22.21 6.69 25.68
C LEU A 798 -21.81 7.11 27.10
N GLU A 799 -20.79 6.47 27.66
CA GLU A 799 -20.24 6.86 28.98
C GLU A 799 -19.75 8.32 28.95
N HIS A 800 -19.00 8.68 27.90
CA HIS A 800 -18.54 10.06 27.73
C HIS A 800 -19.69 11.05 27.53
N PHE A 801 -20.72 10.66 26.76
CA PHE A 801 -21.92 11.48 26.57
C PHE A 801 -22.64 11.75 27.90
N GLU A 802 -22.83 10.73 28.73
CA GLU A 802 -23.47 10.88 30.04
C GLU A 802 -22.65 11.80 30.97
N ALA A 803 -21.33 11.75 30.88
CA ALA A 803 -20.44 12.53 31.73
C ALA A 803 -20.34 14.02 31.33
N VAL A 804 -20.22 14.33 30.03
CA VAL A 804 -19.79 15.69 29.59
C VAL A 804 -20.59 16.30 28.45
N SER A 805 -21.68 15.69 27.98
CA SER A 805 -22.44 16.21 26.83
C SER A 805 -23.18 17.51 27.11
N PHE A 806 -23.61 17.74 28.35
CA PHE A 806 -24.51 18.85 28.76
C PHE A 806 -25.73 19.03 27.84
N GLY A 807 -26.19 17.96 27.18
CA GLY A 807 -27.32 17.98 26.25
C GLY A 807 -27.02 18.60 24.87
N ASP A 808 -25.75 18.63 24.45
CA ASP A 808 -25.36 19.11 23.12
C ASP A 808 -26.07 18.34 21.99
N HIS A 809 -26.69 19.09 21.07
CA HIS A 809 -27.48 18.51 20.00
C HIS A 809 -26.63 17.76 18.98
N LEU A 810 -25.42 18.23 18.66
CA LEU A 810 -24.57 17.55 17.69
C LEU A 810 -24.07 16.22 18.25
N PHE A 811 -23.64 16.20 19.50
CA PHE A 811 -23.26 14.99 20.22
C PHE A 811 -24.45 14.01 20.26
N GLY A 812 -25.64 14.49 20.63
CA GLY A 812 -26.87 13.70 20.59
C GLY A 812 -27.20 13.13 19.20
N ALA A 813 -26.99 13.89 18.13
CA ALA A 813 -27.20 13.42 16.76
C ALA A 813 -26.23 12.28 16.39
N VAL A 814 -24.97 12.37 16.79
CA VAL A 814 -23.97 11.30 16.58
C VAL A 814 -24.30 10.06 17.43
N VAL A 815 -24.80 10.22 18.65
CA VAL A 815 -25.28 9.11 19.50
C VAL A 815 -26.45 8.38 18.87
N LEU A 816 -27.41 9.13 18.29
CA LEU A 816 -28.62 8.56 17.70
C LEU A 816 -28.34 7.89 16.35
N PHE A 817 -27.39 8.39 15.56
CA PHE A 817 -27.11 7.91 14.21
C PHE A 817 -26.94 6.38 14.07
N PRO A 818 -26.17 5.65 14.91
CA PRO A 818 -26.02 4.20 14.81
C PRO A 818 -27.19 3.38 15.40
N LEU A 819 -28.23 4.01 15.96
CA LEU A 819 -29.38 3.33 16.57
C LEU A 819 -30.51 2.95 15.59
N GLN A 820 -30.27 3.13 14.28
CA GLN A 820 -31.21 2.76 13.24
C GLN A 820 -31.50 1.25 13.24
N ARG A 821 -32.68 0.84 12.76
CA ARG A 821 -33.14 -0.55 12.86
C ARG A 821 -32.26 -1.58 12.16
N ARG A 822 -31.57 -1.17 11.10
CA ARG A 822 -30.68 -2.02 10.31
C ARG A 822 -29.37 -2.42 10.99
N PHE A 823 -28.99 -1.73 12.06
CA PHE A 823 -27.76 -2.03 12.80
C PHE A 823 -28.01 -2.96 13.98
N SER A 824 -26.92 -3.52 14.51
CA SER A 824 -26.95 -4.49 15.61
C SER A 824 -27.83 -4.01 16.77
N VAL A 825 -28.66 -4.93 17.28
CA VAL A 825 -29.53 -4.67 18.43
C VAL A 825 -28.74 -4.36 19.70
N ASN A 826 -27.49 -4.83 19.77
CA ASN A 826 -26.61 -4.65 20.93
C ASN A 826 -26.42 -3.16 21.25
N LEU A 827 -26.26 -2.29 20.24
CA LEU A 827 -26.09 -0.85 20.45
C LEU A 827 -27.29 -0.22 21.18
N ARG A 828 -28.51 -0.67 20.84
CA ARG A 828 -29.76 -0.21 21.48
C ARG A 828 -29.94 -0.82 22.86
N LEU A 829 -29.54 -2.08 23.04
CA LEU A 829 -29.52 -2.73 24.36
C LEU A 829 -28.54 -2.03 25.32
N THR A 830 -27.36 -1.62 24.86
CA THR A 830 -26.39 -0.88 25.68
C THR A 830 -26.96 0.45 26.14
N LEU A 831 -27.61 1.22 25.26
CA LEU A 831 -28.25 2.49 25.64
C LEU A 831 -29.40 2.32 26.65
N PHE A 832 -30.34 1.40 26.38
CA PHE A 832 -31.54 1.23 27.22
C PHE A 832 -31.33 0.30 28.42
N GLY A 833 -30.24 -0.46 28.45
CA GLY A 833 -29.87 -1.38 29.52
C GLY A 833 -28.90 -0.75 30.51
N GLU A 834 -27.76 -0.26 30.01
CA GLU A 834 -26.62 0.17 30.83
C GLU A 834 -26.59 1.70 31.01
N HIS A 835 -26.92 2.46 29.96
CA HIS A 835 -26.81 3.93 29.94
C HIS A 835 -28.17 4.66 29.93
N VAL A 836 -29.13 4.20 30.74
CA VAL A 836 -30.47 4.82 30.82
C VAL A 836 -30.39 6.30 31.25
N GLY A 837 -29.35 6.68 32.00
CA GLY A 837 -29.10 8.06 32.41
C GLY A 837 -28.88 9.02 31.22
N ALA A 838 -28.26 8.54 30.15
CA ALA A 838 -28.04 9.30 28.92
C ALA A 838 -29.33 9.79 28.26
N LEU A 839 -30.45 9.06 28.43
CA LEU A 839 -31.76 9.44 27.85
C LEU A 839 -32.21 10.83 28.30
N ARG A 840 -31.80 11.29 29.49
CA ARG A 840 -32.18 12.62 30.01
C ARG A 840 -31.46 13.77 29.31
N ALA A 841 -30.28 13.51 28.75
CA ALA A 841 -29.47 14.49 28.03
C ALA A 841 -29.71 14.46 26.51
N LEU A 842 -30.41 13.45 25.96
CA LEU A 842 -30.68 13.30 24.52
C LEU A 842 -31.83 14.19 24.00
N GLY A 843 -31.69 15.51 24.13
CA GLY A 843 -32.69 16.53 23.78
C GLY A 843 -32.83 16.90 22.31
N LEU A 844 -32.24 16.15 21.37
CA LEU A 844 -32.22 16.49 19.95
C LEU A 844 -33.66 16.61 19.39
N PRO A 845 -34.05 17.75 18.78
CA PRO A 845 -35.37 17.89 18.18
C PRO A 845 -35.51 17.06 16.89
N LEU A 846 -36.73 16.61 16.60
CA LEU A 846 -37.05 15.78 15.42
C LEU A 846 -36.67 16.44 14.08
N THR A 847 -36.66 17.77 14.02
CA THR A 847 -36.27 18.54 12.83
C THR A 847 -34.76 18.53 12.56
N GLN A 848 -33.94 18.23 13.56
CA GLN A 848 -32.48 18.16 13.46
C GLN A 848 -31.96 16.73 13.37
N LEU A 849 -32.85 15.75 13.16
CA LEU A 849 -32.48 14.34 13.06
C LEU A 849 -31.64 14.09 11.79
N PRO A 850 -30.51 13.37 11.87
CA PRO A 850 -29.60 13.20 10.74
C PRO A 850 -30.17 12.33 9.60
N VAL A 851 -31.10 11.42 9.91
CA VAL A 851 -31.76 10.53 8.95
C VAL A 851 -33.27 10.52 9.20
N SER A 852 -34.07 10.04 8.24
CA SER A 852 -35.53 9.94 8.41
C SER A 852 -35.90 9.13 9.66
N LEU A 853 -36.96 9.56 10.36
CA LEU A 853 -37.50 8.86 11.53
C LEU A 853 -37.87 7.41 11.19
N GLU A 854 -38.26 7.15 9.95
CA GLU A 854 -38.59 5.83 9.42
C GLU A 854 -37.44 4.83 9.55
N CYS A 855 -36.18 5.28 9.43
CA CYS A 855 -34.99 4.42 9.58
C CYS A 855 -34.85 3.86 11.01
N TYR A 856 -35.53 4.46 11.99
CA TYR A 856 -35.56 4.00 13.38
C TYR A 856 -36.82 3.21 13.73
N THR A 857 -37.93 3.42 13.01
CA THR A 857 -39.22 2.75 13.29
C THR A 857 -39.46 1.51 12.41
N GLU A 858 -38.82 1.42 11.25
CA GLU A 858 -39.01 0.32 10.29
C GLU A 858 -37.71 -0.45 10.04
N PRO A 859 -37.75 -1.81 9.96
CA PRO A 859 -38.86 -2.69 10.35
C PRO A 859 -39.16 -2.64 11.86
N PRO A 860 -40.32 -3.14 12.34
CA PRO A 860 -40.62 -3.17 13.78
C PRO A 860 -39.58 -3.96 14.58
N GLU A 861 -39.45 -3.67 15.87
CA GLU A 861 -38.50 -4.35 16.75
C GLU A 861 -38.94 -5.79 17.07
N ASP A 862 -38.00 -6.72 16.94
CA ASP A 862 -38.25 -8.15 17.15
C ASP A 862 -37.65 -8.67 18.46
N ASN A 863 -36.67 -7.95 19.03
CA ASN A 863 -36.00 -8.36 20.26
C ASN A 863 -36.86 -8.09 21.50
N LEU A 864 -37.28 -9.17 22.18
CA LEU A 864 -38.15 -9.10 23.36
C LEU A 864 -37.51 -8.35 24.53
N ALA A 865 -36.21 -8.53 24.78
CA ALA A 865 -35.52 -7.88 25.89
C ALA A 865 -35.50 -6.35 25.71
N LEU A 866 -35.21 -5.89 24.50
CA LEU A 866 -35.22 -4.46 24.18
C LEU A 866 -36.64 -3.86 24.29
N LEU A 867 -37.67 -4.57 23.81
CA LEU A 867 -39.07 -4.14 23.95
C LEU A 867 -39.50 -4.02 25.41
N GLN A 868 -39.04 -4.92 26.28
CA GLN A 868 -39.27 -4.84 27.73
C GLN A 868 -38.58 -3.61 28.34
N LEU A 869 -37.36 -3.29 27.91
CA LEU A 869 -36.64 -2.09 28.34
C LEU A 869 -37.32 -0.81 27.84
N TYR A 870 -37.76 -0.75 26.59
CA TYR A 870 -38.55 0.37 26.06
C TYR A 870 -39.82 0.60 26.88
N PHE A 871 -40.57 -0.47 27.16
CA PHE A 871 -41.80 -0.38 27.94
C PHE A 871 -41.50 0.11 29.36
N ARG A 872 -40.46 -0.43 30.01
CA ARG A 872 -40.02 0.02 31.33
C ARG A 872 -39.63 1.50 31.34
N ALA A 873 -38.89 1.97 30.34
CA ALA A 873 -38.43 3.36 30.25
C ALA A 873 -39.60 4.35 30.12
N LEU A 874 -40.66 4.00 29.37
CA LEU A 874 -41.87 4.81 29.27
C LEU A 874 -42.68 4.82 30.58
N VAL A 875 -42.93 3.65 31.18
CA VAL A 875 -43.77 3.53 32.39
C VAL A 875 -43.10 4.15 33.63
N THR A 876 -41.77 4.03 33.74
CA THR A 876 -41.00 4.68 34.82
C THR A 876 -40.79 6.18 34.59
N SER A 877 -41.31 6.72 33.49
CA SER A 877 -41.14 8.11 33.07
C SER A 877 -39.67 8.57 32.93
N ALA A 878 -38.75 7.62 32.73
CA ALA A 878 -37.36 7.89 32.38
C ALA A 878 -37.27 8.49 30.96
N LEU A 879 -38.11 8.02 30.05
CA LEU A 879 -38.25 8.55 28.70
C LEU A 879 -39.49 9.43 28.58
N ARG A 880 -39.32 10.70 28.21
CA ARG A 880 -40.40 11.68 28.03
C ARG A 880 -40.20 12.49 26.75
N PRO A 881 -41.29 12.99 26.13
CA PRO A 881 -41.19 13.78 24.90
C PRO A 881 -40.44 15.11 25.09
N HIS A 882 -40.42 15.67 26.31
CA HIS A 882 -39.83 16.99 26.57
C HIS A 882 -38.30 17.03 26.55
N TRP A 883 -37.63 15.91 26.84
CA TRP A 883 -36.15 15.84 26.91
C TRP A 883 -35.54 14.75 26.03
N CYS A 884 -36.35 13.82 25.49
CA CYS A 884 -35.88 12.83 24.52
C CYS A 884 -36.95 12.53 23.47
N PRO A 885 -37.29 13.53 22.62
CA PRO A 885 -38.43 13.42 21.70
C PRO A 885 -38.24 12.33 20.65
N VAL A 886 -37.03 12.15 20.11
CA VAL A 886 -36.74 11.17 19.06
C VAL A 886 -36.96 9.74 19.55
N LEU A 887 -36.28 9.35 20.64
CA LEU A 887 -36.41 7.98 21.17
C LEU A 887 -37.81 7.74 21.76
N TYR A 888 -38.47 8.77 22.28
CA TYR A 888 -39.88 8.65 22.69
C TYR A 888 -40.77 8.24 21.50
N ALA A 889 -40.69 8.94 20.37
CA ALA A 889 -41.44 8.58 19.16
C ALA A 889 -41.11 7.16 18.67
N VAL A 890 -39.83 6.80 18.64
CA VAL A 890 -39.35 5.47 18.21
C VAL A 890 -39.87 4.34 19.11
N THR A 891 -39.79 4.51 20.43
CA THR A 891 -40.25 3.49 21.39
C THR A 891 -41.77 3.33 21.37
N VAL A 892 -42.53 4.42 21.25
CA VAL A 892 -44.01 4.37 21.09
C VAL A 892 -44.39 3.60 19.83
N ALA A 893 -43.72 3.85 18.71
CA ALA A 893 -43.94 3.14 17.46
C ALA A 893 -43.71 1.63 17.59
N HIS A 894 -42.57 1.23 18.17
CA HIS A 894 -42.20 -0.18 18.35
C HIS A 894 -43.12 -0.90 19.33
N ILE A 895 -43.48 -0.28 20.45
CA ILE A 895 -44.41 -0.88 21.43
C ILE A 895 -45.81 -0.99 20.85
N ASN A 896 -46.30 0.02 20.12
CA ASN A 896 -47.58 -0.05 19.45
C ASN A 896 -47.61 -1.22 18.45
N SER A 897 -46.58 -1.32 17.60
CA SER A 897 -46.44 -2.41 16.64
C SER A 897 -46.40 -3.78 17.33
N PHE A 898 -45.60 -3.92 18.40
CA PHE A 898 -45.47 -5.17 19.15
C PHE A 898 -46.79 -5.61 19.84
N ILE A 899 -47.46 -4.69 20.53
CA ILE A 899 -48.71 -4.95 21.27
C ILE A 899 -49.83 -5.41 20.32
N PHE A 900 -49.90 -4.82 19.13
CA PHE A 900 -50.92 -5.14 18.12
C PHE A 900 -50.46 -6.15 17.06
N SER A 901 -49.22 -6.66 17.15
CA SER A 901 -48.71 -7.69 16.25
C SER A 901 -49.48 -9.02 16.44
N GLN A 902 -50.10 -9.50 15.36
CA GLN A 902 -50.88 -10.75 15.35
C GLN A 902 -50.11 -11.89 14.66
N ASP A 903 -48.80 -11.99 14.89
CA ASP A 903 -48.00 -13.05 14.26
C ASP A 903 -48.32 -14.44 14.88
N PRO A 904 -48.94 -15.37 14.12
CA PRO A 904 -49.31 -16.69 14.62
C PRO A 904 -48.11 -17.59 14.94
N LYS A 905 -46.91 -17.31 14.38
CA LYS A 905 -45.70 -18.11 14.54
C LYS A 905 -44.86 -17.78 15.79
N SER A 906 -45.31 -16.83 16.60
CA SER A 906 -44.57 -16.38 17.78
C SER A 906 -44.57 -17.38 18.94
N SER A 907 -43.47 -17.40 19.72
CA SER A 907 -43.33 -18.24 20.90
C SER A 907 -44.32 -17.84 22.02
N ASP A 908 -44.62 -18.78 22.92
CA ASP A 908 -45.57 -18.55 24.01
C ASP A 908 -45.12 -17.46 24.98
N GLU A 909 -43.81 -17.32 25.21
CA GLU A 909 -43.22 -16.24 26.00
C GLU A 909 -43.51 -14.86 25.39
N VAL A 910 -43.34 -14.71 24.08
CA VAL A 910 -43.61 -13.46 23.37
C VAL A 910 -45.11 -13.14 23.41
N LYS A 911 -45.97 -14.14 23.24
CA LYS A 911 -47.44 -13.99 23.37
C LYS A 911 -47.86 -13.60 24.79
N ALA A 912 -47.21 -14.14 25.82
CA ALA A 912 -47.45 -13.77 27.21
C ALA A 912 -46.98 -12.34 27.50
N ALA A 913 -45.79 -11.97 27.03
CA ALA A 913 -45.26 -10.61 27.18
C ALA A 913 -46.13 -9.56 26.48
N ARG A 914 -46.61 -9.81 25.25
CA ARG A 914 -47.57 -8.94 24.54
C ARG A 914 -48.83 -8.70 25.35
N ARG A 915 -49.45 -9.79 25.85
CA ARG A 915 -50.66 -9.71 26.69
C ARG A 915 -50.40 -8.92 27.96
N SER A 916 -49.27 -9.17 28.64
CA SER A 916 -48.89 -8.44 29.84
C SER A 916 -48.67 -6.94 29.58
N MET A 917 -47.95 -6.58 28.52
CA MET A 917 -47.71 -5.18 28.17
C MET A 917 -49.02 -4.47 27.82
N LEU A 918 -49.92 -5.12 27.07
CA LEU A 918 -51.22 -4.56 26.71
C LEU A 918 -52.15 -4.37 27.91
N GLN A 919 -52.15 -5.30 28.86
CA GLN A 919 -52.89 -5.14 30.12
C GLN A 919 -52.34 -3.98 30.95
N LYS A 920 -51.01 -3.89 31.04
CA LYS A 920 -50.34 -2.81 31.77
C LYS A 920 -50.57 -1.45 31.11
N THR A 921 -50.56 -1.35 29.78
CA THR A 921 -50.87 -0.08 29.08
C THR A 921 -52.29 0.40 29.31
N TRP A 922 -53.27 -0.51 29.35
CA TRP A 922 -54.66 -0.16 29.67
C TRP A 922 -54.83 0.40 31.07
N LEU A 923 -54.06 -0.16 32.03
CA LEU A 923 -54.08 0.22 33.45
C LEU A 923 -53.13 1.39 33.78
N LEU A 924 -52.49 2.03 32.79
CA LEU A 924 -51.62 3.19 33.04
C LEU A 924 -52.41 4.37 33.60
N ALA A 925 -51.89 4.94 34.68
CA ALA A 925 -52.43 6.16 35.30
C ALA A 925 -52.14 7.43 34.46
N ASP A 926 -51.08 7.41 33.64
CA ASP A 926 -50.75 8.51 32.71
C ASP A 926 -51.64 8.43 31.47
N GLU A 927 -52.65 9.31 31.42
CA GLU A 927 -53.62 9.33 30.33
C GLU A 927 -52.99 9.71 28.98
N GLY A 928 -51.95 10.55 28.97
CA GLY A 928 -51.27 10.99 27.75
C GLY A 928 -50.49 9.84 27.13
N LEU A 929 -49.64 9.17 27.91
CA LEU A 929 -48.89 8.00 27.45
C LEU A 929 -49.82 6.86 26.98
N ARG A 930 -50.92 6.62 27.71
CA ARG A 930 -51.94 5.64 27.33
C ARG A 930 -52.55 5.98 25.96
N GLN A 931 -52.86 7.26 25.70
CA GLN A 931 -53.37 7.69 24.41
C GLN A 931 -52.35 7.46 23.29
N HIS A 932 -51.08 7.83 23.50
CA HIS A 932 -50.04 7.72 22.47
C HIS A 932 -49.78 6.26 22.09
N LEU A 933 -49.70 5.35 23.07
CA LEU A 933 -49.46 3.92 22.81
C LEU A 933 -50.64 3.21 22.13
N LEU A 934 -51.88 3.62 22.37
CA LEU A 934 -53.07 2.97 21.79
C LEU A 934 -53.45 3.54 20.41
N HIS A 935 -53.31 4.86 20.25
CA HIS A 935 -53.79 5.60 19.07
C HIS A 935 -52.70 5.90 18.05
N TYR A 936 -51.45 5.48 18.26
CA TYR A 936 -50.37 5.64 17.26
C TYR A 936 -50.78 5.11 15.88
N LYS A 937 -50.53 5.94 14.85
CA LYS A 937 -50.84 5.67 13.44
C LYS A 937 -49.57 5.51 12.61
N LEU A 938 -48.79 6.58 12.43
CA LEU A 938 -47.62 6.66 11.54
C LEU A 938 -46.57 7.60 12.13
N PRO A 939 -45.27 7.39 11.83
CA PRO A 939 -44.23 8.37 12.18
C PRO A 939 -44.40 9.64 11.33
N ASN A 940 -44.28 10.81 11.96
CA ASN A 940 -44.35 12.11 11.28
C ASN A 940 -43.51 13.16 12.01
N SER A 941 -42.35 13.51 11.44
CA SER A 941 -41.37 14.44 12.03
C SER A 941 -41.81 15.91 12.04
N THR A 942 -42.90 16.26 11.33
CA THR A 942 -43.42 17.64 11.30
C THR A 942 -44.26 17.99 12.53
N LEU A 943 -44.70 16.97 13.28
CA LEU A 943 -45.47 17.12 14.51
C LEU A 943 -44.54 17.17 15.74
N PRO A 944 -44.90 17.92 16.79
CA PRO A 944 -44.04 18.07 17.97
C PRO A 944 -43.74 16.76 18.70
N GLU A 945 -44.65 15.78 18.61
CA GLU A 945 -44.46 14.46 19.22
C GLU A 945 -43.81 13.42 18.29
N GLY A 946 -43.68 13.73 17.00
CA GLY A 946 -43.02 12.85 16.03
C GLY A 946 -43.90 11.77 15.40
N PHE A 947 -45.21 11.77 15.66
CA PHE A 947 -46.14 10.79 15.09
C PHE A 947 -47.57 11.31 14.99
N GLU A 948 -48.35 10.69 14.10
CA GLU A 948 -49.79 10.91 13.97
C GLU A 948 -50.57 9.98 14.90
N LEU A 949 -51.65 10.49 15.47
CA LEU A 949 -52.61 9.72 16.26
C LEU A 949 -53.92 9.53 15.49
N TYR A 950 -54.54 8.36 15.65
CA TYR A 950 -55.90 8.13 15.21
C TYR A 950 -56.88 8.92 16.10
N PRO A 951 -57.87 9.62 15.50
CA PRO A 951 -58.90 10.33 16.26
C PRO A 951 -59.82 9.37 17.02
N GLN A 952 -59.97 8.13 16.54
CA GLN A 952 -60.71 7.05 17.19
C GLN A 952 -59.96 5.73 17.00
N LEU A 953 -59.95 4.87 18.02
CA LEU A 953 -59.29 3.56 17.97
C LEU A 953 -59.83 2.71 16.81
N PRO A 954 -58.96 2.18 15.93
CA PRO A 954 -59.38 1.28 14.87
C PRO A 954 -60.18 0.08 15.41
N SER A 955 -61.27 -0.28 14.72
CA SER A 955 -62.22 -1.32 15.16
C SER A 955 -61.55 -2.67 15.46
N LEU A 956 -60.51 -3.04 14.69
CA LEU A 956 -59.72 -4.25 14.93
C LEU A 956 -58.96 -4.21 16.27
N ARG A 957 -58.35 -3.07 16.62
CA ARG A 957 -57.64 -2.88 17.89
C ARG A 957 -58.62 -2.86 19.07
N GLN A 958 -59.79 -2.25 18.87
CA GLN A 958 -60.85 -2.19 19.87
C GLN A 958 -61.43 -3.58 20.19
N GLN A 959 -61.68 -4.40 19.17
CA GLN A 959 -62.13 -5.79 19.35
C GLN A 959 -61.08 -6.64 20.08
N TYR A 960 -59.79 -6.43 19.79
CA TYR A 960 -58.70 -7.15 20.45
C TYR A 960 -58.58 -6.77 21.94
N LEU A 961 -58.70 -5.49 22.27
CA LEU A 961 -58.76 -5.00 23.66
C LEU A 961 -59.98 -5.54 24.42
N GLN A 962 -61.14 -5.62 23.77
CA GLN A 962 -62.37 -6.17 24.37
C GLN A 962 -62.26 -7.67 24.69
N ARG A 963 -61.60 -8.46 23.82
CA ARG A 963 -61.36 -9.90 24.08
C ARG A 963 -60.42 -10.15 25.26
N LEU A 964 -59.51 -9.23 25.57
CA LEU A 964 -58.57 -9.34 26.68
C LEU A 964 -59.16 -8.87 28.01
N THR A 965 -60.10 -7.92 27.96
CA THR A 965 -60.81 -7.40 29.14
C THR A 965 -61.96 -8.29 29.58
N SER A 966 -62.57 -9.07 28.68
CA SER A 966 -63.62 -10.05 29.02
C SER A 966 -63.10 -11.29 29.80
N GLY A 967 -61.79 -11.46 29.91
CA GLY A 967 -61.14 -12.54 30.69
C GLY A 967 -60.72 -12.15 32.11
N MET A 968 -61.05 -10.95 32.59
CA MET A 968 -60.70 -10.48 33.94
C MET A 968 -61.82 -10.83 34.94
N PRO A 969 -61.55 -11.50 36.09
CA PRO A 969 -62.52 -11.56 37.17
C PRO A 969 -62.70 -10.15 37.76
N GLN A 970 -63.95 -9.70 37.84
CA GLN A 970 -64.33 -8.48 38.53
C GLN A 970 -63.94 -8.59 40.00
N ASN A 971 -62.95 -7.83 40.46
CA ASN A 971 -62.78 -7.61 41.89
C ASN A 971 -63.92 -6.70 42.35
N GLY A 972 -64.77 -7.28 43.19
CA GLY A 972 -65.92 -6.65 43.78
C GLY A 972 -65.56 -5.40 44.56
N VAL A 973 -66.48 -4.45 44.47
CA VAL A 973 -66.68 -3.38 45.45
C VAL A 973 -66.72 -4.00 46.84
N LEU A 974 -65.75 -3.66 47.68
CA LEU A 974 -65.91 -3.71 49.13
C LEU A 974 -65.64 -2.31 49.64
N GLU A 975 -66.72 -1.69 50.09
CA GLU A 975 -66.74 -0.51 50.93
C GLU A 975 -65.79 -0.69 52.11
N THR A 976 -64.92 0.31 52.34
CA THR A 976 -64.43 0.59 53.68
C THR A 976 -64.46 2.10 53.88
N GLU A 977 -65.46 2.52 54.65
CA GLU A 977 -65.55 3.82 55.29
C GLU A 977 -64.36 4.08 56.25
N TYR A 978 -63.92 5.34 56.26
CA TYR A 978 -63.30 6.12 57.35
C TYR A 978 -62.65 5.40 58.56
N SER A 979 -61.38 5.72 58.86
CA SER A 979 -61.03 6.63 59.97
C SER A 979 -59.51 6.83 60.20
N CYS A 980 -59.18 8.11 60.37
CA CYS A 980 -58.13 8.80 61.13
C CYS A 980 -56.92 8.13 61.82
N TYR A 981 -55.87 8.97 61.87
CA TYR A 981 -54.73 9.10 62.82
C TYR A 981 -53.46 8.26 62.61
N GLY A 982 -52.33 8.97 62.49
CA GLY A 982 -50.96 8.45 62.62
C GLY A 982 -49.97 9.15 61.71
#